data_AF-A0A1D6F9E3-F1
#
_entry.id   AF-A0A1D6F9E3-F1
#
_cell.length_a   1.000
_cell.length_b   1.000
_cell.length_c   1.000
_cell.angle_alpha   90.00
_cell.angle_beta   90.00
_cell.angle_gamma   90.00
#
_symmetry.space_group_name_H-M   'P 1'
#
loop_
_entity.id
_entity.type
_entity.pdbx_description
1 polymer ?
#
loop_
_entity_poly.entity_id
_entity_poly.type
_entity_poly.pdbx_seq_one_letter_code
_entity_poly.pdbx_strand_id
1 'polypeptide(L)'
;MLGMHIQYIKIKELHVLHQQPNCEEALELLKMSVNSCKFVTLLLIFLYDELAALLDSKVIHSSIHDWVGEHVAELFETPFLADLENGELPEKYLCDGIEGELWMKLDGNISPVCVNIMRLAPTSPQKSQSCLQILMSQFSLLTTIERLGNEGSLGGIDALLGCPLHLPSTKHLDGANWGNLSGLQKKTVCYSLYYAINWIRELLNAFGTQVESRVDNVSQKARNETAVKLLKRLRNLILLEGLLNAFLKDYPLSLPELRYLGDCSGSASTSKFNIPKNMGEESINGASSKRQKGCKGKVSEKVNPDDKLKQPTILDAFKRAGVTVSQATNKASSQPSSSGMMSKDIEQDATDPGELGLIDLMAAPVKLDMQRYKFRTIRATCLSLLNYSECQGSSSYLQTELPTYLYLLRDLHNKLDNLNPSIKPFLSTSKAKYTPTHCHKSTQDFLDKIQPLFLVLRKHLDGAVSMIKDESESCSDDWSSHSSSAGNPDIPYVVVSKSSIVTAVCKEILGCYRKLLGIPDLLNQPNMSILKQLLQTLQPTENFDDVLSEFQPSLAPCNVDYLYCGACKILEDIMDSVSSFSYLLSSNVLITIQSIVNSVVVLLDKSGEPNGKNIHMGCSKAIIPFLRKRLGYSAHKLLSADFPSEDAGKGWQSKGDLIQKILQIYLRNSDSTSDLLAEIGRELPKEPSLKTKDNQDVSYGFPTLCSSTITSWYRVLHEENTGSLNKTIKQALKARGSVDTILQEIQKSVDAFVSLIGMCKSHEKVSMHAMAVKHGGKFIDTFLKAFNFLERHFEQHNDTIVKMLKQLQKGTRIIQSICSDAKGNKRTMITSKVPPAKRSMERFLFQVKALLHSCSAEKEFQMGNLKHKDLQGHVVSSQAYGNVDEEDEEQTEVDSDLPADEHDNGNAMEEDAVEGSNETPMEEEEE
;
A
#
# COMPACT_ATOMS: atom_id res chain seq x y z
N MET A 1 -54.12 46.04 14.04
CA MET A 1 -53.73 44.90 13.19
C MET A 1 -53.38 45.30 11.75
N LEU A 2 -54.32 45.74 10.89
CA LEU A 2 -54.03 46.02 9.46
C LEU A 2 -52.73 46.81 9.20
N GLY A 3 -52.51 47.93 9.92
CA GLY A 3 -51.28 48.74 9.78
C GLY A 3 -49.99 47.95 9.98
N MET A 4 -49.90 47.11 11.02
CA MET A 4 -48.74 46.22 11.25
C MET A 4 -48.58 45.18 10.14
N HIS A 5 -49.69 44.67 9.59
CA HIS A 5 -49.63 43.68 8.52
C HIS A 5 -49.07 44.28 7.22
N ILE A 6 -49.49 45.51 6.89
CA ILE A 6 -48.96 46.30 5.77
C ILE A 6 -47.49 46.68 6.02
N GLN A 7 -47.12 47.00 7.26
CA GLN A 7 -45.74 47.33 7.62
C GLN A 7 -44.81 46.10 7.53
N TYR A 8 -45.29 44.92 7.94
CA TYR A 8 -44.58 43.64 7.78
C TYR A 8 -44.43 43.24 6.31
N ILE A 9 -45.47 43.44 5.49
CA ILE A 9 -45.41 43.25 4.02
C ILE A 9 -44.37 44.21 3.42
N LYS A 10 -44.44 45.51 3.70
CA LYS A 10 -43.46 46.49 3.20
C LYS A 10 -42.02 46.22 3.66
N ILE A 11 -41.83 45.69 4.87
CA ILE A 11 -40.50 45.28 5.35
C ILE A 11 -40.00 44.05 4.59
N LYS A 12 -40.86 43.06 4.28
CA LYS A 12 -40.50 41.96 3.38
C LYS A 12 -40.19 42.45 1.96
N GLU A 13 -41.03 43.30 1.38
CA GLU A 13 -40.83 43.88 0.04
C GLU A 13 -39.51 44.66 -0.04
N LEU A 14 -39.20 45.51 0.97
CA LEU A 14 -37.92 46.23 1.03
C LEU A 14 -36.71 45.31 1.21
N HIS A 15 -36.86 44.18 1.92
CA HIS A 15 -35.79 43.19 2.06
C HIS A 15 -35.55 42.41 0.76
N VAL A 16 -36.62 42.07 0.03
CA VAL A 16 -36.57 41.46 -1.31
C VAL A 16 -35.94 42.42 -2.31
N LEU A 17 -36.35 43.69 -2.33
CA LEU A 17 -35.78 44.74 -3.19
C LEU A 17 -34.29 45.00 -2.94
N HIS A 18 -33.78 44.76 -1.73
CA HIS A 18 -32.34 44.81 -1.42
C HIS A 18 -31.59 43.51 -1.78
N GLN A 19 -32.29 42.40 -2.02
CA GLN A 19 -31.68 41.11 -2.40
C GLN A 19 -31.73 40.85 -3.92
N GLN A 20 -32.72 41.38 -4.63
CA GLN A 20 -32.84 41.28 -6.10
C GLN A 20 -31.56 41.65 -6.88
N PRO A 21 -30.93 42.83 -6.71
CA PRO A 21 -29.75 43.18 -7.51
C PRO A 21 -28.58 42.21 -7.29
N ASN A 22 -28.39 41.75 -6.05
CA ASN A 22 -27.33 40.78 -5.73
C ASN A 22 -27.62 39.38 -6.32
N CYS A 23 -28.91 39.01 -6.49
CA CYS A 23 -29.30 37.75 -7.12
C CYS A 23 -29.12 37.79 -8.64
N GLU A 24 -29.45 38.91 -9.28
CA GLU A 24 -29.24 39.11 -10.72
C GLU A 24 -27.74 39.13 -11.06
N GLU A 25 -26.92 39.85 -10.27
CA GLU A 25 -25.46 39.84 -10.42
C GLU A 25 -24.87 38.43 -10.21
N ALA A 26 -25.28 37.71 -9.16
CA ALA A 26 -24.83 36.34 -8.92
C ALA A 26 -25.21 35.37 -10.05
N LEU A 27 -26.39 35.54 -10.65
CA LEU A 27 -26.86 34.73 -11.77
C LEU A 27 -26.06 35.00 -13.06
N GLU A 28 -25.76 36.28 -13.37
CA GLU A 28 -24.91 36.62 -14.52
C GLU A 28 -23.45 36.17 -14.33
N LEU A 29 -22.89 36.28 -13.11
CA LEU A 29 -21.58 35.74 -12.78
C LEU A 29 -21.54 34.20 -12.93
N LEU A 30 -22.61 33.49 -12.57
CA LEU A 30 -22.73 32.05 -12.77
C LEU A 30 -22.82 31.69 -14.26
N LYS A 31 -23.69 32.36 -15.03
CA LYS A 31 -23.79 32.21 -16.50
C LYS A 31 -22.46 32.47 -17.18
N MET A 32 -21.73 33.51 -16.79
CA MET A 32 -20.40 33.84 -17.32
C MET A 32 -19.36 32.77 -16.99
N SER A 33 -19.41 32.21 -15.77
CA SER A 33 -18.50 31.14 -15.32
C SER A 33 -18.72 29.86 -16.11
N VAL A 34 -19.98 29.42 -16.27
CA VAL A 34 -20.35 28.26 -17.10
C VAL A 34 -19.95 28.48 -18.57
N ASN A 35 -20.22 29.66 -19.12
CA ASN A 35 -19.84 30.02 -20.49
C ASN A 35 -18.32 30.09 -20.72
N SER A 36 -17.53 30.34 -19.67
CA SER A 36 -16.08 30.32 -19.73
C SER A 36 -15.52 28.90 -19.62
N CYS A 37 -16.14 28.04 -18.80
CA CYS A 37 -15.69 26.67 -18.56
C CYS A 37 -16.08 25.68 -19.68
N LYS A 38 -17.10 25.98 -20.50
CA LYS A 38 -17.66 25.04 -21.50
C LYS A 38 -16.68 24.44 -22.51
N PHE A 39 -15.52 25.05 -22.73
CA PHE A 39 -14.48 24.55 -23.64
C PHE A 39 -13.38 23.72 -22.94
N VAL A 40 -13.42 23.57 -21.61
CA VAL A 40 -12.40 22.85 -20.82
C VAL A 40 -13.07 21.86 -19.87
N THR A 41 -13.19 20.62 -20.34
CA THR A 41 -13.88 19.49 -19.68
C THR A 41 -13.65 19.39 -18.16
N LEU A 42 -12.40 19.44 -17.70
CA LEU A 42 -12.07 19.30 -16.27
C LEU A 42 -12.47 20.52 -15.42
N LEU A 43 -12.49 21.73 -16.00
CA LEU A 43 -12.96 22.93 -15.30
C LEU A 43 -14.49 22.97 -15.22
N LEU A 44 -15.18 22.46 -16.24
CA LEU A 44 -16.65 22.32 -16.21
C LEU A 44 -17.10 21.23 -15.22
N ILE A 45 -16.38 20.10 -15.15
CA ILE A 45 -16.54 19.08 -14.11
C ILE A 45 -16.39 19.70 -12.71
N PHE A 46 -15.31 20.46 -12.48
CA PHE A 46 -15.09 21.15 -11.20
C PHE A 46 -16.23 22.12 -10.87
N LEU A 47 -16.66 22.95 -11.81
CA LEU A 47 -17.74 23.91 -11.62
C LEU A 47 -19.07 23.21 -11.26
N TYR A 48 -19.40 22.09 -11.91
CA TYR A 48 -20.62 21.34 -11.59
C TYR A 48 -20.54 20.57 -10.26
N ASP A 49 -19.38 19.99 -9.92
CA ASP A 49 -19.16 19.34 -8.62
C ASP A 49 -19.27 20.35 -7.46
N GLU A 50 -18.63 21.53 -7.57
CA GLU A 50 -18.70 22.58 -6.55
C GLU A 50 -20.09 23.23 -6.48
N LEU A 51 -20.79 23.41 -7.60
CA LEU A 51 -22.16 23.92 -7.61
C LEU A 51 -23.13 22.93 -6.93
N ALA A 52 -22.98 21.63 -7.19
CA ALA A 52 -23.74 20.59 -6.50
C ALA A 52 -23.42 20.56 -4.99
N ALA A 53 -22.16 20.73 -4.59
CA ALA A 53 -21.77 20.83 -3.19
C ALA A 53 -22.29 22.11 -2.49
N LEU A 54 -22.37 23.23 -3.22
CA LEU A 54 -22.93 24.49 -2.74
C LEU A 54 -24.45 24.38 -2.50
N LEU A 55 -25.17 23.77 -3.44
CA LEU A 55 -26.61 23.47 -3.35
C LEU A 55 -26.92 22.43 -2.25
N ASP A 56 -26.14 21.34 -2.13
CA ASP A 56 -26.25 20.34 -1.05
C ASP A 56 -25.96 20.93 0.37
N SER A 57 -25.43 22.17 0.48
CA SER A 57 -24.95 22.75 1.75
C SER A 57 -25.50 24.11 2.15
N LYS A 58 -26.18 24.85 1.27
CA LYS A 58 -26.73 26.18 1.56
C LYS A 58 -28.12 26.36 0.94
N VAL A 59 -28.99 27.11 1.63
CA VAL A 59 -30.22 27.63 1.03
C VAL A 59 -29.83 28.74 0.04
N ILE A 60 -30.15 28.55 -1.24
CA ILE A 60 -29.90 29.51 -2.33
C ILE A 60 -31.25 30.11 -2.77
N HIS A 61 -31.24 31.32 -3.33
CA HIS A 61 -32.44 31.96 -3.90
C HIS A 61 -33.00 31.14 -5.07
N SER A 62 -34.33 31.01 -5.16
CA SER A 62 -34.98 30.11 -6.12
C SER A 62 -34.58 30.40 -7.57
N SER A 63 -34.52 31.67 -7.98
CA SER A 63 -34.13 32.07 -9.34
C SER A 63 -32.76 31.55 -9.81
N ILE A 64 -31.86 31.18 -8.89
CA ILE A 64 -30.59 30.51 -9.23
C ILE A 64 -30.81 28.99 -9.31
N HIS A 65 -31.53 28.39 -8.36
CA HIS A 65 -31.91 26.97 -8.39
C HIS A 65 -32.65 26.62 -9.70
N ASP A 66 -33.65 27.42 -10.06
CA ASP A 66 -34.55 27.19 -11.20
C ASP A 66 -33.77 27.28 -12.52
N TRP A 67 -32.91 28.30 -12.68
CA TRP A 67 -32.04 28.44 -13.86
C TRP A 67 -31.03 27.29 -13.99
N VAL A 68 -30.43 26.83 -12.89
CA VAL A 68 -29.53 25.66 -12.96
C VAL A 68 -30.32 24.39 -13.28
N GLY A 69 -31.57 24.26 -12.82
CA GLY A 69 -32.47 23.16 -13.19
C GLY A 69 -32.72 23.09 -14.69
N GLU A 70 -33.15 24.20 -15.30
CA GLU A 70 -33.35 24.33 -16.75
C GLU A 70 -32.05 24.01 -17.53
N HIS A 71 -30.94 24.65 -17.16
CA HIS A 71 -29.62 24.47 -17.79
C HIS A 71 -29.09 23.04 -17.70
N VAL A 72 -29.40 22.31 -16.62
CA VAL A 72 -28.95 20.91 -16.45
C VAL A 72 -29.86 19.93 -17.18
N ALA A 73 -31.18 20.14 -17.18
CA ALA A 73 -32.12 19.29 -17.90
C ALA A 73 -31.86 19.29 -19.42
N GLU A 74 -31.76 20.48 -20.03
CA GLU A 74 -31.48 20.66 -21.47
C GLU A 74 -30.20 19.91 -21.91
N LEU A 75 -29.16 19.98 -21.07
CA LEU A 75 -27.84 19.40 -21.35
C LEU A 75 -27.67 17.94 -20.89
N PHE A 76 -28.67 17.34 -20.23
CA PHE A 76 -28.58 15.96 -19.72
C PHE A 76 -29.34 14.96 -20.59
N GLU A 77 -30.57 15.25 -20.99
CA GLU A 77 -31.42 14.28 -21.69
C GLU A 77 -30.91 14.04 -23.12
N THR A 78 -30.89 15.10 -23.93
CA THR A 78 -30.64 15.02 -25.39
C THR A 78 -29.29 14.41 -25.82
N PRO A 79 -28.17 14.52 -25.07
CA PRO A 79 -26.90 13.96 -25.50
C PRO A 79 -26.50 12.63 -24.85
N PHE A 80 -27.09 12.23 -23.71
CA PHE A 80 -26.65 11.05 -22.94
C PHE A 80 -27.66 9.91 -22.88
N LEU A 81 -28.96 10.19 -23.06
CA LEU A 81 -30.00 9.18 -23.11
C LEU A 81 -30.26 8.75 -24.56
N ALA A 82 -30.96 7.63 -24.72
CA ALA A 82 -31.63 7.26 -25.95
C ALA A 82 -32.90 6.46 -25.65
N ASP A 83 -33.97 6.76 -26.37
CA ASP A 83 -35.28 6.14 -26.20
C ASP A 83 -35.27 4.65 -26.58
N LEU A 84 -36.17 3.89 -25.96
CA LEU A 84 -36.34 2.46 -26.18
C LEU A 84 -37.76 2.15 -26.64
N GLU A 85 -37.89 1.49 -27.79
CA GLU A 85 -39.17 0.97 -28.27
C GLU A 85 -39.41 -0.41 -27.63
N ASN A 86 -40.42 -0.51 -26.77
CA ASN A 86 -40.72 -1.72 -25.97
C ASN A 86 -39.53 -2.24 -25.13
N GLY A 87 -38.59 -1.35 -24.80
CA GLY A 87 -37.36 -1.69 -24.07
C GLY A 87 -36.21 -2.20 -24.96
N GLU A 88 -36.29 -2.09 -26.28
CA GLU A 88 -35.20 -2.40 -27.24
C GLU A 88 -34.73 -1.12 -27.96
N LEU A 89 -33.51 -1.16 -28.51
CA LEU A 89 -32.97 -0.05 -29.32
C LEU A 89 -33.52 -0.14 -30.76
N PRO A 90 -34.06 0.95 -31.34
CA PRO A 90 -34.64 0.91 -32.69
C PRO A 90 -33.62 0.66 -33.82
N GLU A 91 -32.32 0.86 -33.57
CA GLU A 91 -31.24 0.55 -34.51
C GLU A 91 -30.06 -0.15 -33.84
N LYS A 92 -29.54 -1.20 -34.49
CA LYS A 92 -28.26 -1.82 -34.14
C LYS A 92 -27.10 -0.90 -34.50
N TYR A 93 -26.48 -0.31 -33.48
CA TYR A 93 -25.34 0.59 -33.66
C TYR A 93 -24.00 -0.16 -33.72
N LEU A 94 -23.10 0.29 -34.59
CA LEU A 94 -21.72 -0.18 -34.72
C LEU A 94 -20.75 0.96 -34.35
N CYS A 95 -19.99 0.78 -33.26
CA CYS A 95 -18.99 1.76 -32.81
C CYS A 95 -17.58 1.21 -33.07
N ASP A 96 -16.76 1.90 -33.86
CA ASP A 96 -15.43 1.42 -34.28
C ASP A 96 -15.42 -0.03 -34.83
N GLY A 97 -16.55 -0.50 -35.40
CA GLY A 97 -16.74 -1.88 -35.88
C GLY A 97 -17.14 -2.91 -34.82
N ILE A 98 -17.48 -2.49 -33.60
CA ILE A 98 -17.99 -3.33 -32.50
C ILE A 98 -19.53 -3.22 -32.46
N GLU A 99 -20.25 -4.34 -32.32
CA GLU A 99 -21.71 -4.35 -32.12
C GLU A 99 -22.07 -3.91 -30.68
N GLY A 100 -23.10 -3.08 -30.54
CA GLY A 100 -23.63 -2.65 -29.24
C GLY A 100 -24.79 -3.50 -28.73
N GLU A 101 -24.91 -3.59 -27.40
CA GLU A 101 -25.85 -4.45 -26.67
C GLU A 101 -26.41 -3.72 -25.44
N LEU A 102 -27.66 -4.01 -25.05
CA LEU A 102 -28.29 -3.44 -23.85
C LEU A 102 -28.02 -4.32 -22.63
N TRP A 103 -27.17 -3.83 -21.73
CA TRP A 103 -26.79 -4.52 -20.51
C TRP A 103 -27.62 -4.03 -19.30
N MET A 104 -27.80 -4.87 -18.29
CA MET A 104 -28.16 -4.44 -16.92
C MET A 104 -29.52 -3.72 -16.81
N LYS A 105 -30.50 -4.26 -17.55
CA LYS A 105 -31.91 -3.83 -17.64
C LYS A 105 -32.68 -4.28 -16.39
N LEU A 106 -32.85 -3.41 -15.39
CA LEU A 106 -33.46 -3.80 -14.10
C LEU A 106 -35.00 -3.73 -14.11
N ASP A 107 -35.57 -2.78 -14.85
CA ASP A 107 -37.03 -2.56 -14.91
C ASP A 107 -37.71 -3.33 -16.07
N GLY A 108 -37.01 -4.29 -16.68
CA GLY A 108 -37.51 -5.08 -17.79
C GLY A 108 -37.89 -4.23 -19.00
N ASN A 109 -38.93 -4.63 -19.74
CA ASN A 109 -39.41 -3.93 -20.94
C ASN A 109 -40.18 -2.63 -20.63
N ILE A 110 -40.22 -2.21 -19.36
CA ILE A 110 -40.88 -0.97 -18.91
C ILE A 110 -39.91 0.23 -18.98
N SER A 111 -38.59 0.00 -19.06
CA SER A 111 -37.60 1.09 -19.23
C SER A 111 -37.85 1.90 -20.51
N PRO A 112 -38.14 3.22 -20.43
CA PRO A 112 -38.40 4.05 -21.61
C PRO A 112 -37.12 4.55 -22.28
N VAL A 113 -36.00 4.59 -21.55
CA VAL A 113 -34.70 5.14 -21.98
C VAL A 113 -33.56 4.21 -21.60
N CYS A 114 -32.41 4.36 -22.24
CA CYS A 114 -31.12 3.78 -21.87
C CYS A 114 -30.03 4.86 -21.79
N VAL A 115 -28.93 4.57 -21.07
CA VAL A 115 -27.75 5.45 -21.04
C VAL A 115 -26.79 5.06 -22.15
N ASN A 116 -26.51 5.99 -23.06
CA ASN A 116 -25.96 5.71 -24.38
C ASN A 116 -24.42 5.69 -24.43
N ILE A 117 -23.80 5.01 -23.46
CA ILE A 117 -22.35 5.06 -23.20
C ILE A 117 -21.54 4.68 -24.45
N MET A 118 -21.90 3.59 -25.14
CA MET A 118 -21.13 3.10 -26.28
C MET A 118 -21.06 4.10 -27.45
N ARG A 119 -22.15 4.82 -27.79
CA ARG A 119 -22.12 5.82 -28.88
C ARG A 119 -21.19 7.00 -28.58
N LEU A 120 -20.93 7.27 -27.31
CA LEU A 120 -20.18 8.44 -26.80
C LEU A 120 -18.75 8.10 -26.32
N ALA A 121 -18.38 6.80 -26.35
CA ALA A 121 -17.05 6.31 -25.98
C ALA A 121 -15.92 6.42 -27.03
N PRO A 122 -16.14 6.51 -28.37
CA PRO A 122 -15.05 6.44 -29.34
C PRO A 122 -14.20 7.72 -29.33
N THR A 123 -12.89 7.58 -29.55
CA THR A 123 -11.96 8.73 -29.42
C THR A 123 -11.65 9.47 -30.72
N SER A 124 -12.53 9.39 -31.72
CA SER A 124 -12.46 10.20 -32.93
C SER A 124 -13.41 11.41 -32.79
N PRO A 125 -12.91 12.64 -32.58
CA PRO A 125 -13.75 13.79 -32.27
C PRO A 125 -14.52 14.28 -33.50
N GLN A 126 -15.74 13.77 -33.67
CA GLN A 126 -16.77 14.52 -34.40
C GLN A 126 -17.04 15.81 -33.62
N LYS A 127 -17.03 16.96 -34.30
CA LYS A 127 -16.83 18.31 -33.70
C LYS A 127 -17.96 18.83 -32.80
N SER A 128 -18.92 17.99 -32.43
CA SER A 128 -20.17 18.34 -31.76
C SER A 128 -20.64 17.31 -30.72
N GLN A 129 -19.81 16.32 -30.36
CA GLN A 129 -20.22 15.23 -29.48
C GLN A 129 -19.95 15.52 -28.00
N SER A 130 -20.94 15.31 -27.13
CA SER A 130 -20.82 15.52 -25.69
C SER A 130 -19.86 14.54 -25.03
N CYS A 131 -19.02 15.04 -24.12
CA CYS A 131 -17.97 14.25 -23.49
C CYS A 131 -18.50 13.48 -22.26
N LEU A 132 -18.38 12.14 -22.27
CA LEU A 132 -18.75 11.26 -21.15
C LEU A 132 -18.06 11.57 -19.81
N GLN A 133 -16.96 12.33 -19.80
CA GLN A 133 -16.35 12.79 -18.54
C GLN A 133 -17.29 13.73 -17.76
N ILE A 134 -18.12 14.51 -18.45
CA ILE A 134 -18.98 15.56 -17.85
C ILE A 134 -20.24 14.95 -17.22
N LEU A 135 -20.77 13.87 -17.83
CA LEU A 135 -21.98 13.12 -17.43
C LEU A 135 -22.09 12.93 -15.90
N MET A 136 -21.00 12.52 -15.26
CA MET A 136 -21.00 12.18 -13.83
C MET A 136 -21.23 13.39 -12.91
N SER A 137 -20.78 14.57 -13.33
CA SER A 137 -20.93 15.81 -12.55
C SER A 137 -22.27 16.50 -12.87
N GLN A 138 -22.72 16.44 -14.14
CA GLN A 138 -24.08 16.87 -14.51
C GLN A 138 -25.15 16.03 -13.79
N PHE A 139 -24.99 14.71 -13.71
CA PHE A 139 -25.92 13.85 -12.97
C PHE A 139 -25.88 14.13 -11.46
N SER A 140 -24.69 14.32 -10.87
CA SER A 140 -24.59 14.73 -9.46
C SER A 140 -25.37 16.03 -9.20
N LEU A 141 -25.23 17.02 -10.07
CA LEU A 141 -25.92 18.30 -9.99
C LEU A 141 -27.44 18.16 -10.19
N LEU A 142 -27.88 17.41 -11.20
CA LEU A 142 -29.30 17.06 -11.45
C LEU A 142 -29.94 16.44 -10.21
N THR A 143 -29.30 15.44 -9.59
CA THR A 143 -29.84 14.76 -8.41
C THR A 143 -29.89 15.67 -7.17
N THR A 144 -29.03 16.67 -7.08
CA THR A 144 -29.10 17.68 -6.01
C THR A 144 -30.28 18.62 -6.22
N ILE A 145 -30.53 19.07 -7.44
CA ILE A 145 -31.66 19.96 -7.77
C ILE A 145 -32.99 19.23 -7.58
N GLU A 146 -33.11 18.01 -8.10
CA GLU A 146 -34.29 17.14 -7.91
C GLU A 146 -34.62 16.95 -6.41
N ARG A 147 -33.62 16.66 -5.56
CA ARG A 147 -33.81 16.58 -4.09
C ARG A 147 -34.24 17.91 -3.47
N LEU A 148 -33.79 19.05 -3.98
CA LEU A 148 -34.13 20.37 -3.43
C LEU A 148 -35.55 20.80 -3.82
N GLY A 149 -35.98 20.49 -5.05
CA GLY A 149 -37.35 20.74 -5.51
C GLY A 149 -38.38 19.81 -4.87
N ASN A 150 -38.09 18.51 -4.75
CA ASN A 150 -39.06 17.47 -4.40
C ASN A 150 -38.93 16.94 -2.95
N GLU A 151 -38.69 17.82 -1.98
CA GLU A 151 -38.61 17.50 -0.53
C GLU A 151 -37.67 16.32 -0.18
N GLY A 152 -36.54 16.23 -0.86
CA GLY A 152 -35.54 15.17 -0.70
C GLY A 152 -35.78 13.90 -1.51
N SER A 153 -36.90 13.80 -2.23
CA SER A 153 -37.21 12.70 -3.15
C SER A 153 -36.33 12.72 -4.41
N LEU A 154 -36.20 11.57 -5.07
CA LEU A 154 -35.65 11.43 -6.43
C LEU A 154 -36.68 10.83 -7.41
N GLY A 155 -37.97 11.00 -7.11
CA GLY A 155 -39.07 10.37 -7.85
C GLY A 155 -39.20 10.81 -9.32
N GLY A 156 -38.78 12.02 -9.69
CA GLY A 156 -38.81 12.50 -11.07
C GLY A 156 -37.76 11.83 -11.98
N ILE A 157 -36.75 11.16 -11.41
CA ILE A 157 -35.63 10.55 -12.15
C ILE A 157 -35.45 9.05 -11.85
N ASP A 158 -36.43 8.39 -11.23
CA ASP A 158 -36.30 7.02 -10.72
C ASP A 158 -36.02 5.97 -11.81
N ALA A 159 -36.53 6.20 -13.03
CA ALA A 159 -36.24 5.39 -14.21
C ALA A 159 -34.73 5.29 -14.52
N LEU A 160 -33.92 6.31 -14.19
CA LEU A 160 -32.47 6.27 -14.38
C LEU A 160 -31.79 5.23 -13.46
N LEU A 161 -32.40 4.88 -12.31
CA LEU A 161 -31.87 3.83 -11.45
C LEU A 161 -31.99 2.44 -12.10
N GLY A 162 -33.04 2.19 -12.89
CA GLY A 162 -33.32 0.86 -13.46
C GLY A 162 -33.10 0.69 -14.97
N CYS A 163 -32.89 1.77 -15.72
CA CYS A 163 -32.61 1.77 -17.16
C CYS A 163 -31.40 0.90 -17.57
N PRO A 164 -31.39 0.28 -18.77
CA PRO A 164 -30.22 -0.43 -19.28
C PRO A 164 -29.09 0.51 -19.72
N LEU A 165 -27.88 -0.04 -19.80
CA LEU A 165 -26.69 0.63 -20.32
C LEU A 165 -26.36 0.09 -21.71
N HIS A 166 -26.17 0.97 -22.69
CA HIS A 166 -25.73 0.58 -24.02
C HIS A 166 -24.20 0.41 -24.04
N LEU A 167 -23.73 -0.84 -24.15
CA LEU A 167 -22.33 -1.25 -23.98
C LEU A 167 -21.87 -2.19 -25.11
N PRO A 168 -20.54 -2.37 -25.31
CA PRO A 168 -19.99 -3.34 -26.25
C PRO A 168 -20.55 -4.74 -26.07
N SER A 169 -20.89 -5.42 -27.16
CA SER A 169 -21.47 -6.76 -27.08
C SER A 169 -20.50 -7.79 -26.49
N THR A 170 -21.07 -8.67 -25.67
CA THR A 170 -20.42 -9.79 -24.97
C THR A 170 -19.52 -10.63 -25.87
N LYS A 171 -19.91 -10.83 -27.14
CA LYS A 171 -19.21 -11.57 -28.20
C LYS A 171 -17.77 -11.11 -28.47
N HIS A 172 -17.42 -9.89 -28.07
CA HIS A 172 -16.10 -9.30 -28.31
C HIS A 172 -15.18 -9.34 -27.08
N LEU A 173 -15.62 -9.98 -25.99
CA LEU A 173 -14.96 -9.94 -24.68
C LEU A 173 -14.22 -11.23 -24.30
N ASP A 174 -14.49 -12.36 -24.96
CA ASP A 174 -13.76 -13.62 -24.74
C ASP A 174 -12.28 -13.52 -25.14
N GLY A 175 -11.45 -14.45 -24.65
CA GLY A 175 -9.99 -14.44 -24.85
C GLY A 175 -9.55 -14.31 -26.31
N ALA A 176 -10.16 -15.08 -27.22
CA ALA A 176 -9.77 -15.10 -28.62
C ALA A 176 -10.21 -13.83 -29.35
N ASN A 177 -11.46 -13.41 -29.16
CA ASN A 177 -12.00 -12.21 -29.81
C ASN A 177 -11.40 -10.93 -29.23
N TRP A 178 -11.17 -10.86 -27.91
CA TRP A 178 -10.38 -9.79 -27.29
C TRP A 178 -8.97 -9.73 -27.88
N GLY A 179 -8.29 -10.86 -28.04
CA GLY A 179 -7.01 -10.96 -28.74
C GLY A 179 -7.05 -10.26 -30.11
N ASN A 180 -8.05 -10.59 -30.92
CA ASN A 180 -8.25 -10.07 -32.28
C ASN A 180 -8.65 -8.57 -32.39
N LEU A 181 -9.17 -7.94 -31.33
CA LEU A 181 -9.56 -6.51 -31.39
C LEU A 181 -8.36 -5.57 -31.66
N SER A 182 -8.56 -4.57 -32.51
CA SER A 182 -7.56 -3.51 -32.73
C SER A 182 -7.35 -2.64 -31.48
N GLY A 183 -6.23 -1.92 -31.41
CA GLY A 183 -5.92 -1.03 -30.29
C GLY A 183 -6.94 0.09 -30.06
N LEU A 184 -7.62 0.57 -31.11
CA LEU A 184 -8.73 1.51 -30.98
C LEU A 184 -9.97 0.84 -30.36
N GLN A 185 -10.34 -0.36 -30.83
CA GLN A 185 -11.47 -1.12 -30.31
C GLN A 185 -11.25 -1.51 -28.84
N LYS A 186 -10.08 -2.03 -28.48
CA LYS A 186 -9.70 -2.33 -27.09
C LYS A 186 -9.83 -1.10 -26.18
N LYS A 187 -9.42 0.07 -26.66
CA LYS A 187 -9.57 1.36 -25.95
C LYS A 187 -11.04 1.76 -25.79
N THR A 188 -11.85 1.67 -26.85
CA THR A 188 -13.29 1.98 -26.82
C THR A 188 -14.07 1.04 -25.87
N VAL A 189 -13.70 -0.24 -25.79
CA VAL A 189 -14.23 -1.18 -24.78
C VAL A 189 -13.84 -0.76 -23.36
N CYS A 190 -12.55 -0.60 -23.07
CA CYS A 190 -12.10 -0.22 -21.73
C CYS A 190 -12.69 1.13 -21.26
N TYR A 191 -12.86 2.10 -22.17
CA TYR A 191 -13.52 3.37 -21.87
C TYR A 191 -15.02 3.19 -21.62
N SER A 192 -15.73 2.37 -22.42
CA SER A 192 -17.15 2.09 -22.19
C SER A 192 -17.40 1.48 -20.81
N LEU A 193 -16.61 0.48 -20.42
CA LEU A 193 -16.67 -0.14 -19.09
C LEU A 193 -16.32 0.89 -17.98
N TYR A 194 -15.29 1.71 -18.20
CA TYR A 194 -14.91 2.76 -17.25
C TYR A 194 -16.01 3.78 -16.99
N TYR A 195 -16.68 4.28 -18.03
CA TYR A 195 -17.79 5.21 -17.86
C TYR A 195 -19.01 4.52 -17.23
N ALA A 196 -19.30 3.25 -17.55
CA ALA A 196 -20.35 2.47 -16.90
C ALA A 196 -20.13 2.29 -15.38
N ILE A 197 -18.91 1.95 -14.97
CA ILE A 197 -18.50 1.86 -13.56
C ILE A 197 -18.76 3.17 -12.82
N ASN A 198 -18.41 4.30 -13.43
CA ASN A 198 -18.55 5.61 -12.81
C ASN A 198 -20.00 6.15 -12.82
N TRP A 199 -20.78 5.81 -13.84
CA TRP A 199 -22.22 6.06 -13.87
C TRP A 199 -22.91 5.32 -12.71
N ILE A 200 -22.64 4.03 -12.55
CA ILE A 200 -23.21 3.22 -11.46
C ILE A 200 -22.76 3.73 -10.08
N ARG A 201 -21.52 4.22 -9.94
CA ARG A 201 -21.04 4.87 -8.71
C ARG A 201 -21.82 6.13 -8.35
N GLU A 202 -22.22 6.95 -9.33
CA GLU A 202 -23.06 8.12 -9.05
C GLU A 202 -24.55 7.77 -8.87
N LEU A 203 -25.08 6.73 -9.54
CA LEU A 203 -26.40 6.16 -9.19
C LEU A 203 -26.44 5.74 -7.71
N LEU A 204 -25.39 5.06 -7.22
CA LEU A 204 -25.25 4.69 -5.81
C LEU A 204 -25.20 5.93 -4.90
N ASN A 205 -24.43 6.97 -5.27
CA ASN A 205 -24.33 8.20 -4.51
C ASN A 205 -25.65 8.96 -4.39
N ALA A 206 -26.41 9.03 -5.50
CA ALA A 206 -27.70 9.73 -5.56
C ALA A 206 -28.78 8.96 -4.80
N PHE A 207 -29.12 7.75 -5.25
CA PHE A 207 -30.24 6.99 -4.71
C PHE A 207 -29.96 6.37 -3.34
N GLY A 208 -28.68 6.23 -2.92
CA GLY A 208 -28.32 5.86 -1.55
C GLY A 208 -28.86 6.84 -0.49
N THR A 209 -29.11 8.10 -0.85
CA THR A 209 -29.76 9.09 0.05
C THR A 209 -31.19 8.67 0.44
N GLN A 210 -31.91 8.02 -0.48
CA GLN A 210 -33.28 7.55 -0.31
C GLN A 210 -33.38 6.33 0.62
N VAL A 211 -32.24 5.67 0.91
CA VAL A 211 -32.13 4.50 1.79
C VAL A 211 -31.55 4.89 3.16
N GLU A 212 -30.54 5.75 3.21
CA GLU A 212 -29.92 6.21 4.47
C GLU A 212 -30.87 7.08 5.30
N SER A 213 -31.59 8.01 4.66
CA SER A 213 -32.41 8.99 5.36
C SER A 213 -33.86 8.54 5.53
N ARG A 214 -34.45 8.87 6.69
CA ARG A 214 -35.91 8.90 6.84
C ARG A 214 -36.42 10.17 6.16
N VAL A 215 -36.55 10.15 4.84
CA VAL A 215 -37.41 11.11 4.15
C VAL A 215 -38.84 10.76 4.54
N ASP A 216 -39.51 11.63 5.31
CA ASP A 216 -40.82 11.34 5.91
C ASP A 216 -41.89 11.00 4.86
N ASN A 217 -41.71 11.47 3.63
CA ASN A 217 -42.60 11.22 2.48
C ASN A 217 -42.39 9.87 1.78
N VAL A 218 -41.29 9.14 2.01
CA VAL A 218 -40.96 7.92 1.23
C VAL A 218 -41.35 6.64 1.96
N SER A 219 -42.32 5.92 1.39
CA SER A 219 -42.84 4.66 1.93
C SER A 219 -41.76 3.60 2.15
N GLN A 220 -41.93 2.74 3.16
CA GLN A 220 -41.00 1.64 3.43
C GLN A 220 -40.87 0.66 2.25
N LYS A 221 -41.95 0.50 1.47
CA LYS A 221 -41.95 -0.30 0.24
C LYS A 221 -40.99 0.30 -0.81
N ALA A 222 -41.16 1.58 -1.15
CA ALA A 222 -40.31 2.26 -2.12
C ALA A 222 -38.82 2.32 -1.69
N ARG A 223 -38.54 2.47 -0.38
CA ARG A 223 -37.17 2.40 0.15
C ARG A 223 -36.57 1.00 0.02
N ASN A 224 -37.35 -0.06 0.24
CA ASN A 224 -36.90 -1.43 0.01
C ASN A 224 -36.65 -1.71 -1.49
N GLU A 225 -37.57 -1.31 -2.36
CA GLU A 225 -37.44 -1.47 -3.83
C GLU A 225 -36.21 -0.73 -4.37
N THR A 226 -35.96 0.49 -3.89
CA THR A 226 -34.74 1.26 -4.17
C THR A 226 -33.48 0.53 -3.70
N ALA A 227 -33.48 -0.01 -2.48
CA ALA A 227 -32.34 -0.77 -1.95
C ALA A 227 -32.06 -2.06 -2.76
N VAL A 228 -33.08 -2.79 -3.22
CA VAL A 228 -32.93 -3.95 -4.11
C VAL A 228 -32.32 -3.53 -5.45
N LYS A 229 -32.82 -2.46 -6.09
CA LYS A 229 -32.21 -1.93 -7.33
C LYS A 229 -30.74 -1.55 -7.09
N LEU A 230 -30.40 -0.97 -5.94
CA LEU A 230 -29.01 -0.59 -5.58
C LEU A 230 -28.10 -1.80 -5.32
N LEU A 231 -28.58 -2.87 -4.69
CA LEU A 231 -27.81 -4.12 -4.57
C LEU A 231 -27.56 -4.76 -5.95
N LYS A 232 -28.56 -4.77 -6.85
CA LYS A 232 -28.37 -5.18 -8.25
C LYS A 232 -27.33 -4.31 -8.96
N ARG A 233 -27.35 -2.99 -8.78
CA ARG A 233 -26.31 -2.07 -9.29
C ARG A 233 -24.92 -2.37 -8.71
N LEU A 234 -24.80 -2.79 -7.44
CA LEU A 234 -23.52 -3.26 -6.89
C LEU A 234 -23.04 -4.56 -7.55
N ARG A 235 -23.94 -5.52 -7.83
CA ARG A 235 -23.61 -6.75 -8.59
C ARG A 235 -23.17 -6.43 -10.03
N ASN A 236 -23.75 -5.41 -10.66
CA ASN A 236 -23.28 -4.88 -11.95
C ASN A 236 -21.86 -4.29 -11.85
N LEU A 237 -21.63 -3.48 -10.81
CA LEU A 237 -20.37 -2.77 -10.57
C LEU A 237 -19.19 -3.74 -10.36
N ILE A 238 -19.41 -4.82 -9.60
CA ILE A 238 -18.41 -5.87 -9.34
C ILE A 238 -17.98 -6.55 -10.64
N LEU A 239 -18.93 -6.91 -11.52
CA LEU A 239 -18.61 -7.53 -12.80
C LEU A 239 -17.80 -6.59 -13.71
N LEU A 240 -18.24 -5.34 -13.86
CA LEU A 240 -17.57 -4.35 -14.72
C LEU A 240 -16.15 -4.04 -14.22
N GLU A 241 -15.95 -3.88 -12.91
CA GLU A 241 -14.60 -3.67 -12.34
C GLU A 241 -13.71 -4.91 -12.48
N GLY A 242 -14.27 -6.12 -12.38
CA GLY A 242 -13.55 -7.37 -12.63
C GLY A 242 -13.04 -7.48 -14.07
N LEU A 243 -13.93 -7.25 -15.05
CA LEU A 243 -13.60 -7.23 -16.49
C LEU A 243 -12.56 -6.14 -16.81
N LEU A 244 -12.79 -4.89 -16.38
CA LEU A 244 -11.85 -3.81 -16.64
C LEU A 244 -10.48 -4.05 -15.98
N ASN A 245 -10.44 -4.63 -14.78
CA ASN A 245 -9.19 -5.01 -14.12
C ASN A 245 -8.47 -6.17 -14.82
N ALA A 246 -9.18 -7.07 -15.52
CA ALA A 246 -8.55 -8.07 -16.37
C ALA A 246 -7.98 -7.43 -17.64
N PHE A 247 -8.81 -6.70 -18.40
CA PHE A 247 -8.37 -6.04 -19.64
C PHE A 247 -7.23 -5.03 -19.42
N LEU A 248 -7.12 -4.39 -18.24
CA LEU A 248 -6.00 -3.51 -17.87
C LEU A 248 -4.71 -4.24 -17.43
N LYS A 249 -4.72 -5.57 -17.29
CA LYS A 249 -3.49 -6.38 -17.20
C LYS A 249 -2.88 -6.53 -18.60
N ASP A 250 -3.70 -6.95 -19.55
CA ASP A 250 -3.28 -7.36 -20.90
C ASP A 250 -3.10 -6.16 -21.84
N TYR A 251 -3.92 -5.12 -21.66
CA TYR A 251 -3.85 -3.85 -22.38
C TYR A 251 -3.75 -2.66 -21.40
N PRO A 252 -2.54 -2.32 -20.91
CA PRO A 252 -2.35 -1.22 -19.96
C PRO A 252 -2.74 0.14 -20.54
N LEU A 253 -3.89 0.66 -20.10
CA LEU A 253 -4.48 1.92 -20.58
C LEU A 253 -4.60 2.95 -19.45
N SER A 254 -4.21 4.20 -19.73
CA SER A 254 -4.46 5.32 -18.83
C SER A 254 -5.91 5.78 -18.96
N LEU A 255 -6.67 5.70 -17.86
CA LEU A 255 -8.08 6.09 -17.83
C LEU A 255 -8.24 7.63 -17.79
N PRO A 256 -9.34 8.22 -18.32
CA PRO A 256 -9.63 9.65 -18.20
C PRO A 256 -9.95 10.09 -16.76
N GLU A 257 -9.66 11.32 -16.40
CA GLU A 257 -10.00 11.87 -15.07
C GLU A 257 -11.45 12.37 -15.04
N LEU A 258 -12.18 12.04 -13.97
CA LEU A 258 -13.60 12.39 -13.77
C LEU A 258 -13.83 13.38 -12.62
N ARG A 259 -12.73 13.96 -12.12
CA ARG A 259 -12.66 14.99 -11.08
C ARG A 259 -11.44 15.86 -11.30
N TYR A 260 -11.53 17.14 -10.92
CA TYR A 260 -10.37 18.02 -10.88
C TYR A 260 -9.58 17.78 -9.59
N LEU A 261 -8.41 17.14 -9.71
CA LEU A 261 -7.51 16.88 -8.57
C LEU A 261 -6.66 18.10 -8.18
N GLY A 262 -6.58 19.12 -9.04
CA GLY A 262 -5.78 20.33 -8.83
C GLY A 262 -4.27 20.11 -8.90
N ASP A 263 -3.53 21.15 -9.29
CA ASP A 263 -2.05 21.11 -9.34
C ASP A 263 -1.43 21.20 -7.93
N CYS A 264 -1.64 20.16 -7.12
CA CYS A 264 -1.00 19.96 -5.82
C CYS A 264 0.49 19.55 -5.94
N SER A 265 1.15 19.89 -7.06
CA SER A 265 2.61 19.88 -7.19
C SER A 265 3.14 21.29 -6.98
N GLY A 266 3.97 21.47 -5.94
CA GLY A 266 4.67 22.73 -5.65
C GLY A 266 5.83 23.03 -6.62
N SER A 267 5.61 22.81 -7.92
CA SER A 267 6.57 23.02 -9.00
C SER A 267 6.03 24.09 -9.96
N ALA A 268 6.50 25.33 -9.81
CA ALA A 268 6.08 26.44 -10.65
C ALA A 268 6.65 26.30 -12.09
N SER A 269 5.95 25.57 -12.95
CA SER A 269 6.18 25.50 -14.39
C SER A 269 4.94 25.99 -15.13
N THR A 270 4.98 27.23 -15.62
CA THR A 270 3.86 27.89 -16.31
C THR A 270 3.69 27.39 -17.75
N SER A 271 3.15 26.18 -17.91
CA SER A 271 2.63 25.70 -19.19
C SER A 271 1.43 26.55 -19.60
N LYS A 272 1.60 27.37 -20.64
CA LYS A 272 0.56 28.28 -21.13
C LYS A 272 -0.64 27.50 -21.69
N PHE A 273 -1.85 27.98 -21.43
CA PHE A 273 -3.06 27.51 -22.10
C PHE A 273 -2.95 27.74 -23.62
N ASN A 274 -3.01 26.66 -24.39
CA ASN A 274 -3.10 26.73 -25.85
C ASN A 274 -4.57 26.74 -26.30
N ILE A 275 -5.10 27.92 -26.62
CA ILE A 275 -6.41 28.08 -27.26
C ILE A 275 -6.23 27.96 -28.78
N PRO A 276 -6.95 27.07 -29.48
CA PRO A 276 -7.00 27.10 -30.94
C PRO A 276 -7.89 28.24 -31.43
N LYS A 277 -7.36 29.12 -32.28
CA LYS A 277 -8.14 30.06 -33.11
C LYS A 277 -7.79 29.86 -34.59
N ASN A 278 -8.77 30.14 -35.45
CA ASN A 278 -8.70 29.90 -36.88
C ASN A 278 -7.90 30.98 -37.63
N MET A 279 -7.61 30.68 -38.89
CA MET A 279 -6.85 31.47 -39.87
C MET A 279 -7.36 32.91 -40.05
N GLY A 280 -6.41 33.82 -40.33
CA GLY A 280 -6.63 35.16 -40.86
C GLY A 280 -5.45 36.08 -40.54
N GLU A 281 -4.66 36.42 -41.57
CA GLU A 281 -3.76 37.61 -41.68
C GLU A 281 -2.74 37.93 -40.55
N GLU A 282 -1.50 38.36 -40.79
CA GLU A 282 -0.58 38.25 -41.93
C GLU A 282 0.84 38.67 -41.44
N SER A 283 1.90 38.23 -42.14
CA SER A 283 3.27 38.83 -42.12
C SER A 283 4.25 38.59 -40.94
N ILE A 284 5.52 38.36 -41.32
CA ILE A 284 6.81 38.63 -40.60
C ILE A 284 7.23 37.74 -39.39
N ASN A 285 7.92 36.64 -39.73
CA ASN A 285 9.27 36.18 -39.32
C ASN A 285 9.83 36.45 -37.88
N GLY A 286 10.60 35.54 -37.26
CA GLY A 286 11.22 34.30 -37.79
C GLY A 286 11.96 33.44 -36.73
N ALA A 287 12.93 32.63 -37.16
CA ALA A 287 13.56 31.51 -36.40
C ALA A 287 14.97 31.17 -36.94
N SER A 288 15.92 30.48 -36.29
CA SER A 288 16.08 29.89 -34.93
C SER A 288 17.61 29.80 -34.59
N SER A 289 18.34 28.80 -34.04
CA SER A 289 18.12 27.40 -33.60
C SER A 289 19.27 26.83 -32.70
N LYS A 290 18.98 25.74 -31.95
CA LYS A 290 19.87 24.62 -31.53
C LYS A 290 21.19 24.84 -30.73
N ARG A 291 21.19 24.21 -29.53
CA ARG A 291 22.22 23.31 -28.93
C ARG A 291 23.49 23.85 -28.21
N GLN A 292 23.94 22.99 -27.27
CA GLN A 292 25.26 22.80 -26.60
C GLN A 292 25.70 23.67 -25.39
N LYS A 293 25.59 23.05 -24.20
CA LYS A 293 26.69 22.59 -23.32
C LYS A 293 27.88 23.56 -23.08
N GLY A 294 27.90 24.23 -21.92
CA GLY A 294 29.05 25.00 -21.42
C GLY A 294 28.88 25.46 -19.96
N CYS A 295 29.97 25.84 -19.28
CA CYS A 295 29.99 26.20 -17.86
C CYS A 295 30.01 27.73 -17.57
N LYS A 296 29.75 28.06 -16.30
CA LYS A 296 29.77 29.38 -15.64
C LYS A 296 30.77 30.42 -16.19
N GLY A 297 30.32 31.66 -16.40
CA GLY A 297 31.14 32.85 -16.68
C GLY A 297 30.39 34.16 -16.36
N LYS A 298 31.08 35.31 -16.28
CA LYS A 298 30.49 36.63 -15.92
C LYS A 298 30.49 37.63 -17.10
N VAL A 299 29.41 38.41 -17.19
CA VAL A 299 29.31 39.84 -17.56
C VAL A 299 30.39 40.45 -18.48
N SER A 300 30.01 40.90 -19.70
CA SER A 300 29.93 42.34 -20.04
C SER A 300 29.33 42.61 -21.45
N GLU A 301 29.38 43.88 -21.89
CA GLU A 301 28.52 44.56 -22.88
C GLU A 301 28.86 44.46 -24.39
N LYS A 302 27.81 44.66 -25.22
CA LYS A 302 27.72 45.40 -26.52
C LYS A 302 28.80 45.25 -27.62
N VAL A 303 28.35 44.97 -28.86
CA VAL A 303 28.25 45.90 -30.02
C VAL A 303 27.87 45.10 -31.30
N ASN A 304 27.18 45.75 -32.26
CA ASN A 304 26.70 45.24 -33.57
C ASN A 304 27.17 46.26 -34.66
N PRO A 305 26.97 46.09 -36.00
CA PRO A 305 26.30 45.05 -36.78
C PRO A 305 27.28 44.47 -37.87
N ASP A 306 27.02 44.14 -39.15
CA ASP A 306 25.85 44.20 -40.05
C ASP A 306 26.05 43.33 -41.34
N ASP A 307 25.11 43.45 -42.28
CA ASP A 307 25.26 43.43 -43.75
C ASP A 307 25.18 42.10 -44.56
N LYS A 308 23.96 41.87 -45.13
CA LYS A 308 23.68 41.40 -46.52
C LYS A 308 24.07 39.93 -46.94
N LEU A 309 23.38 39.22 -47.84
CA LEU A 309 22.07 39.36 -48.53
C LEU A 309 21.64 38.05 -49.27
N LYS A 310 20.34 37.99 -49.66
CA LYS A 310 19.69 37.13 -50.70
C LYS A 310 19.32 35.66 -50.41
N GLN A 311 18.13 35.28 -50.88
CA GLN A 311 17.58 33.93 -51.07
C GLN A 311 17.69 33.52 -52.57
N PRO A 312 17.31 32.28 -52.96
CA PRO A 312 15.90 32.07 -53.40
C PRO A 312 15.25 30.78 -52.83
N THR A 313 14.01 30.50 -53.25
CA THR A 313 13.04 29.68 -52.50
C THR A 313 12.30 28.65 -53.37
N ILE A 314 12.13 27.44 -52.83
CA ILE A 314 11.16 26.36 -53.15
C ILE A 314 10.68 26.26 -54.63
N LEU A 315 11.26 25.29 -55.36
CA LEU A 315 10.58 24.60 -56.47
C LEU A 315 11.23 23.22 -56.71
N ASP A 316 10.72 22.16 -56.06
CA ASP A 316 10.97 20.76 -56.49
C ASP A 316 10.11 19.68 -55.78
N ALA A 317 9.38 20.02 -54.71
CA ALA A 317 8.46 19.08 -54.09
C ALA A 317 7.25 18.79 -55.01
N PHE A 318 7.08 17.51 -55.37
CA PHE A 318 5.92 16.89 -56.06
C PHE A 318 5.79 17.01 -57.60
N LYS A 319 6.69 16.31 -58.30
CA LYS A 319 6.36 15.50 -59.50
C LYS A 319 7.10 14.15 -59.40
N ARG A 320 6.61 13.01 -59.87
CA ARG A 320 5.27 12.60 -60.37
C ARG A 320 5.19 11.06 -60.28
N ALA A 321 3.99 10.48 -60.34
CA ALA A 321 3.84 9.04 -60.55
C ALA A 321 4.23 8.63 -61.98
N GLY A 322 4.73 7.40 -62.15
CA GLY A 322 5.07 6.78 -63.44
C GLY A 322 5.18 5.27 -63.31
N VAL A 323 4.50 4.52 -64.19
CA VAL A 323 4.28 3.07 -64.07
C VAL A 323 5.00 2.32 -65.17
N THR A 324 5.63 1.16 -64.89
CA THR A 324 5.52 -0.10 -65.66
C THR A 324 6.28 -1.26 -64.98
N VAL A 325 6.04 -2.50 -65.44
CA VAL A 325 6.43 -3.78 -64.81
C VAL A 325 7.22 -4.63 -65.81
N SER A 326 8.20 -5.40 -65.34
CA SER A 326 8.67 -6.63 -66.02
C SER A 326 9.29 -7.66 -65.05
N GLN A 327 8.96 -8.92 -65.35
CA GLN A 327 9.49 -10.24 -64.91
C GLN A 327 10.86 -10.25 -64.19
N ALA A 328 11.10 -10.92 -63.04
CA ALA A 328 10.76 -12.28 -62.56
C ALA A 328 11.63 -13.43 -63.13
N THR A 329 12.42 -14.10 -62.26
CA THR A 329 12.82 -15.52 -62.42
C THR A 329 13.25 -16.18 -61.09
N ASN A 330 13.18 -17.52 -61.03
CA ASN A 330 13.20 -18.33 -59.80
C ASN A 330 14.57 -18.95 -59.42
N LYS A 331 14.60 -19.59 -58.23
CA LYS A 331 15.57 -20.56 -57.64
C LYS A 331 16.65 -19.91 -56.74
N ALA A 332 16.80 -20.28 -55.45
CA ALA A 332 17.13 -21.60 -54.84
C ALA A 332 18.62 -21.97 -55.03
N SER A 333 19.35 -22.51 -54.05
CA SER A 333 18.94 -23.26 -52.84
C SER A 333 19.98 -23.16 -51.68
N SER A 334 19.76 -23.98 -50.63
CA SER A 334 20.77 -24.64 -49.77
C SER A 334 21.67 -23.83 -48.81
N GLN A 335 21.35 -23.98 -47.52
CA GLN A 335 22.26 -24.18 -46.36
C GLN A 335 23.52 -25.02 -46.67
N PRO A 336 24.64 -24.93 -45.89
CA PRO A 336 24.62 -25.31 -44.47
C PRO A 336 25.54 -24.59 -43.45
N SER A 337 25.24 -24.89 -42.18
CA SER A 337 25.90 -24.67 -40.88
C SER A 337 27.41 -24.41 -40.76
N SER A 338 27.78 -23.60 -39.76
CA SER A 338 28.57 -24.05 -38.59
C SER A 338 28.47 -23.07 -37.39
N SER A 339 29.08 -23.45 -36.24
CA SER A 339 29.06 -22.83 -34.89
C SER A 339 29.66 -21.42 -34.78
N GLY A 340 29.41 -20.62 -33.72
CA GLY A 340 28.58 -20.81 -32.53
C GLY A 340 29.01 -19.92 -31.34
N MET A 341 28.26 -19.94 -30.22
CA MET A 341 28.46 -19.19 -28.95
C MET A 341 28.37 -17.64 -29.02
N MET A 342 28.06 -16.91 -27.94
CA MET A 342 27.00 -17.08 -26.90
C MET A 342 26.96 -15.80 -26.03
N SER A 343 25.79 -15.19 -25.77
CA SER A 343 25.71 -14.02 -24.87
C SER A 343 24.35 -13.81 -24.19
N LYS A 344 24.16 -14.52 -23.07
CA LYS A 344 23.34 -14.18 -21.89
C LYS A 344 21.91 -13.66 -22.13
N ASP A 345 20.96 -14.57 -21.97
CA ASP A 345 19.55 -14.28 -21.83
C ASP A 345 19.24 -13.40 -20.61
N ILE A 346 18.26 -12.51 -20.77
CA ILE A 346 17.47 -11.95 -19.68
C ILE A 346 16.26 -12.87 -19.52
N GLU A 347 15.93 -13.30 -18.31
CA GLU A 347 14.71 -14.08 -18.03
C GLU A 347 13.47 -13.23 -18.36
N GLN A 348 12.98 -13.38 -19.59
CA GLN A 348 11.63 -12.98 -19.97
C GLN A 348 10.68 -14.08 -19.51
N ASP A 349 9.72 -13.74 -18.65
CA ASP A 349 8.55 -14.59 -18.42
C ASP A 349 7.86 -14.86 -19.75
N ALA A 350 7.98 -16.11 -20.25
CA ALA A 350 7.34 -16.57 -21.46
C ALA A 350 5.82 -16.59 -21.27
N THR A 351 5.21 -15.43 -21.45
CA THR A 351 3.77 -15.23 -21.31
C THR A 351 3.09 -15.74 -22.58
N ASP A 352 2.45 -16.90 -22.47
CA ASP A 352 1.78 -17.57 -23.58
C ASP A 352 0.63 -16.68 -24.13
N PRO A 353 0.65 -16.26 -25.42
CA PRO A 353 -0.24 -15.21 -25.89
C PRO A 353 -1.58 -15.77 -26.39
N GLY A 354 -2.58 -15.90 -25.51
CA GLY A 354 -3.92 -16.29 -25.98
C GLY A 354 -5.09 -16.29 -24.97
N GLU A 355 -4.88 -16.68 -23.71
CA GLU A 355 -6.00 -16.89 -22.79
C GLU A 355 -6.16 -15.79 -21.73
N LEU A 356 -7.34 -15.15 -21.75
CA LEU A 356 -7.92 -14.45 -20.60
C LEU A 356 -8.32 -15.48 -19.54
N GLY A 357 -7.32 -15.91 -18.76
CA GLY A 357 -7.50 -16.90 -17.69
C GLY A 357 -8.50 -16.45 -16.62
N LEU A 358 -9.07 -17.43 -15.91
CA LEU A 358 -10.23 -17.29 -15.01
C LEU A 358 -10.19 -16.03 -14.13
N ILE A 359 -11.22 -15.19 -14.25
CA ILE A 359 -11.35 -13.93 -13.52
C ILE A 359 -12.09 -14.18 -12.21
N ASP A 360 -11.35 -14.31 -11.11
CA ASP A 360 -11.91 -14.22 -9.76
C ASP A 360 -12.36 -12.77 -9.47
N LEU A 361 -13.67 -12.52 -9.42
CA LEU A 361 -14.24 -11.20 -9.07
C LEU A 361 -13.96 -10.81 -7.62
N MET A 362 -13.74 -11.79 -6.74
CA MET A 362 -13.48 -11.59 -5.32
C MET A 362 -11.98 -11.38 -5.03
N ALA A 363 -11.10 -11.49 -6.03
CA ALA A 363 -9.72 -11.04 -5.94
C ALA A 363 -9.62 -9.50 -5.77
N ALA A 364 -8.42 -9.00 -5.43
CA ALA A 364 -8.18 -7.55 -5.35
C ALA A 364 -7.93 -6.95 -6.76
N PRO A 365 -8.61 -5.85 -7.15
CA PRO A 365 -8.52 -5.31 -8.51
C PRO A 365 -7.29 -4.39 -8.70
N VAL A 366 -6.08 -4.94 -8.46
CA VAL A 366 -4.81 -4.20 -8.34
C VAL A 366 -4.51 -3.22 -9.48
N LYS A 367 -4.80 -3.56 -10.75
CA LYS A 367 -4.52 -2.67 -11.90
C LYS A 367 -5.46 -1.47 -11.94
N LEU A 368 -6.70 -1.69 -11.51
CA LEU A 368 -7.74 -0.66 -11.41
C LEU A 368 -7.49 0.20 -10.16
N ASP A 369 -7.12 -0.40 -9.03
CA ASP A 369 -6.79 0.30 -7.78
C ASP A 369 -5.60 1.27 -7.93
N MET A 370 -4.62 0.95 -8.78
CA MET A 370 -3.55 1.89 -9.16
C MET A 370 -4.07 3.20 -9.79
N GLN A 371 -5.26 3.18 -10.41
CA GLN A 371 -5.92 4.34 -11.01
C GLN A 371 -7.20 4.78 -10.27
N ARG A 372 -7.48 4.24 -9.06
CA ARG A 372 -8.72 4.49 -8.29
C ARG A 372 -9.02 5.98 -8.09
N TYR A 373 -7.97 6.81 -7.99
CA TYR A 373 -8.04 8.25 -7.78
C TYR A 373 -8.73 9.02 -8.94
N LYS A 374 -8.83 8.44 -10.13
CA LYS A 374 -9.50 9.03 -11.30
C LYS A 374 -11.01 8.82 -11.30
N PHE A 375 -11.47 7.79 -10.60
CA PHE A 375 -12.87 7.39 -10.52
C PHE A 375 -13.65 8.32 -9.58
N ARG A 376 -14.97 8.39 -9.77
CA ARG A 376 -15.89 9.00 -8.81
C ARG A 376 -15.87 8.20 -7.50
N THR A 377 -15.64 8.84 -6.36
CA THR A 377 -15.71 8.19 -5.05
C THR A 377 -17.16 7.93 -4.65
N ILE A 378 -17.40 6.83 -3.97
CA ILE A 378 -18.71 6.54 -3.36
C ILE A 378 -18.86 7.38 -2.08
N ARG A 379 -20.01 8.01 -1.87
CA ARG A 379 -20.33 8.81 -0.66
C ARG A 379 -20.43 7.87 0.56
N ALA A 380 -20.23 8.38 1.77
CA ALA A 380 -20.33 7.55 2.99
C ALA A 380 -21.77 7.04 3.23
N THR A 381 -22.75 7.74 2.69
CA THR A 381 -24.20 7.44 2.73
C THR A 381 -24.52 6.02 2.23
N CYS A 382 -23.81 5.56 1.20
CA CYS A 382 -24.01 4.24 0.57
C CYS A 382 -23.61 3.06 1.46
N LEU A 383 -22.86 3.28 2.54
CA LEU A 383 -22.50 2.23 3.49
C LEU A 383 -23.70 1.71 4.28
N SER A 384 -24.81 2.46 4.34
CA SER A 384 -26.09 2.01 4.89
C SER A 384 -26.63 0.74 4.22
N LEU A 385 -26.30 0.51 2.95
CA LEU A 385 -26.66 -0.71 2.20
C LEU A 385 -26.07 -2.00 2.80
N LEU A 386 -24.99 -1.92 3.57
CA LEU A 386 -24.44 -3.09 4.31
C LEU A 386 -25.43 -3.68 5.32
N ASN A 387 -26.41 -2.89 5.78
CA ASN A 387 -27.43 -3.31 6.74
C ASN A 387 -28.73 -3.81 6.06
N TYR A 388 -28.89 -3.59 4.75
CA TYR A 388 -30.05 -4.05 3.99
C TYR A 388 -29.83 -5.50 3.51
N SER A 389 -30.90 -6.31 3.50
CA SER A 389 -30.89 -7.68 3.00
C SER A 389 -32.22 -7.98 2.32
N GLU A 390 -32.19 -8.62 1.15
CA GLU A 390 -33.38 -8.87 0.34
C GLU A 390 -34.36 -9.88 0.97
N CYS A 391 -33.90 -10.75 1.89
CA CYS A 391 -34.72 -11.80 2.51
C CYS A 391 -34.55 -11.86 4.04
N GLN A 392 -35.57 -11.41 4.78
CA GLN A 392 -35.65 -11.56 6.23
C GLN A 392 -36.33 -12.89 6.58
N GLY A 393 -35.57 -14.00 6.67
CA GLY A 393 -36.16 -15.31 6.97
C GLY A 393 -35.26 -16.45 7.45
N SER A 394 -33.96 -16.48 7.10
CA SER A 394 -33.05 -17.58 7.48
C SER A 394 -31.59 -17.11 7.67
N SER A 395 -30.73 -18.01 8.14
CA SER A 395 -29.27 -17.80 8.23
C SER A 395 -28.54 -17.89 6.89
N SER A 396 -29.08 -18.60 5.89
CA SER A 396 -28.38 -18.84 4.61
C SER A 396 -28.27 -17.59 3.73
N TYR A 397 -29.24 -16.67 3.78
CA TYR A 397 -29.23 -15.43 2.98
C TYR A 397 -28.05 -14.49 3.25
N LEU A 398 -27.32 -14.69 4.35
CA LEU A 398 -26.10 -13.92 4.60
C LEU A 398 -24.95 -14.34 3.67
N GLN A 399 -24.92 -15.62 3.26
CA GLN A 399 -23.85 -16.18 2.43
C GLN A 399 -23.92 -15.65 0.99
N THR A 400 -25.13 -15.49 0.44
CA THR A 400 -25.35 -15.07 -0.96
C THR A 400 -25.07 -13.60 -1.21
N GLU A 401 -25.18 -12.74 -0.19
CA GLU A 401 -24.96 -11.28 -0.30
C GLU A 401 -23.57 -10.81 0.09
N LEU A 402 -22.76 -11.65 0.76
CA LEU A 402 -21.38 -11.33 1.09
C LEU A 402 -20.50 -10.92 -0.12
N PRO A 403 -20.65 -11.49 -1.32
CA PRO A 403 -20.03 -10.96 -2.55
C PRO A 403 -20.40 -9.50 -2.83
N THR A 404 -21.68 -9.14 -2.69
CA THR A 404 -22.19 -7.77 -2.88
C THR A 404 -21.62 -6.82 -1.83
N TYR A 405 -21.62 -7.24 -0.55
CA TYR A 405 -21.11 -6.43 0.56
C TYR A 405 -19.60 -6.25 0.53
N LEU A 406 -18.82 -7.22 0.03
CA LEU A 406 -17.36 -7.15 -0.06
C LEU A 406 -16.88 -5.87 -0.78
N TYR A 407 -17.61 -5.45 -1.81
CA TYR A 407 -17.31 -4.21 -2.53
C TYR A 407 -17.42 -2.96 -1.64
N LEU A 408 -18.48 -2.85 -0.83
CA LEU A 408 -18.68 -1.76 0.13
C LEU A 408 -17.70 -1.85 1.31
N LEU A 409 -17.34 -3.07 1.74
CA LEU A 409 -16.32 -3.31 2.77
C LEU A 409 -14.93 -2.83 2.32
N ARG A 410 -14.55 -3.04 1.05
CA ARG A 410 -13.33 -2.49 0.44
C ARG A 410 -13.33 -0.97 0.40
N ASP A 411 -14.46 -0.37 0.02
CA ASP A 411 -14.62 1.10 -0.02
C ASP A 411 -14.51 1.72 1.39
N LEU A 412 -15.17 1.13 2.40
CA LEU A 412 -14.99 1.49 3.82
C LEU A 412 -13.54 1.34 4.28
N HIS A 413 -12.91 0.19 4.01
CA HIS A 413 -11.54 -0.09 4.38
C HIS A 413 -10.55 0.91 3.76
N ASN A 414 -10.79 1.33 2.52
CA ASN A 414 -10.01 2.37 1.83
C ASN A 414 -10.26 3.78 2.40
N LYS A 415 -11.51 4.15 2.69
CA LYS A 415 -11.83 5.45 3.34
C LYS A 415 -11.14 5.58 4.71
N LEU A 416 -11.06 4.50 5.47
CA LEU A 416 -10.36 4.46 6.76
C LEU A 416 -8.83 4.66 6.67
N ASP A 417 -8.18 4.49 5.50
CA ASP A 417 -6.77 4.88 5.33
C ASP A 417 -6.57 6.40 5.32
N ASN A 418 -7.54 7.16 4.81
CA ASN A 418 -7.43 8.61 4.68
C ASN A 418 -7.43 9.32 6.05
N LEU A 419 -8.06 8.71 7.05
CA LEU A 419 -8.07 9.21 8.43
C LEU A 419 -6.81 8.84 9.24
N ASN A 420 -5.91 8.01 8.70
CA ASN A 420 -4.70 7.61 9.42
C ASN A 420 -3.44 7.62 8.54
N PRO A 421 -2.92 8.81 8.16
CA PRO A 421 -1.71 8.95 7.36
C PRO A 421 -0.43 8.47 8.05
N SER A 422 -0.48 8.09 9.34
CA SER A 422 0.69 7.58 10.08
C SER A 422 1.08 6.15 9.68
N ILE A 423 0.12 5.35 9.19
CA ILE A 423 0.37 4.00 8.70
C ILE A 423 1.02 4.11 7.31
N LYS A 424 2.35 3.99 7.25
CA LYS A 424 3.06 3.67 6.00
C LYS A 424 2.88 2.18 5.68
N PRO A 425 2.15 1.79 4.63
CA PRO A 425 2.30 0.45 4.08
C PRO A 425 3.62 0.43 3.31
N PHE A 426 4.49 -0.53 3.59
CA PHE A 426 5.37 -1.01 2.53
C PHE A 426 4.46 -1.57 1.41
N LEU A 427 4.81 -1.30 0.15
CA LEU A 427 4.02 -1.62 -1.06
C LEU A 427 2.73 -0.77 -1.25
N SER A 428 2.89 0.52 -1.61
CA SER A 428 1.85 1.34 -2.27
C SER A 428 2.44 2.59 -2.94
N THR A 429 3.15 2.42 -4.07
CA THR A 429 3.79 3.51 -4.84
C THR A 429 2.80 4.28 -5.74
N SER A 430 1.62 4.62 -5.22
CA SER A 430 0.61 5.42 -5.93
C SER A 430 -0.43 6.11 -5.02
N LYS A 431 -0.10 6.42 -3.76
CA LYS A 431 -0.97 7.24 -2.90
C LYS A 431 -0.95 8.72 -3.33
N ALA A 432 -1.68 9.03 -4.40
CA ALA A 432 -2.15 10.39 -4.68
C ALA A 432 -2.97 10.89 -3.47
N LYS A 433 -2.74 12.14 -3.06
CA LYS A 433 -3.55 12.76 -2.00
C LYS A 433 -4.91 13.11 -2.59
N TYR A 434 -5.98 12.51 -2.08
CA TYR A 434 -7.35 12.94 -2.42
C TYR A 434 -7.53 14.42 -2.03
N THR A 435 -8.08 15.23 -2.94
CA THR A 435 -8.52 16.59 -2.61
C THR A 435 -9.74 16.56 -1.68
N PRO A 436 -9.91 17.53 -0.76
CA PRO A 436 -10.89 17.39 0.33
C PRO A 436 -12.35 17.61 -0.06
N THR A 437 -12.64 18.12 -1.26
CA THR A 437 -13.93 18.75 -1.64
C THR A 437 -15.16 17.82 -1.56
N HIS A 438 -14.96 16.50 -1.54
CA HIS A 438 -16.03 15.52 -1.28
C HIS A 438 -15.70 14.51 -0.17
N CYS A 439 -14.63 14.74 0.61
CA CYS A 439 -14.23 13.84 1.68
C CYS A 439 -14.04 14.61 3.00
N HIS A 440 -15.01 14.41 3.90
CA HIS A 440 -15.05 14.89 5.28
C HIS A 440 -15.49 16.36 5.52
N LYS A 441 -16.79 16.50 5.87
CA LYS A 441 -17.10 17.09 7.20
C LYS A 441 -16.38 16.22 8.25
N SER A 442 -15.90 16.83 9.34
CA SER A 442 -14.85 16.36 10.28
C SER A 442 -14.69 14.83 10.54
N THR A 443 -13.53 14.43 11.11
CA THR A 443 -13.33 13.04 11.59
C THR A 443 -14.52 12.52 12.41
N GLN A 444 -15.16 13.40 13.19
CA GLN A 444 -16.34 13.07 13.99
C GLN A 444 -17.55 12.72 13.12
N ASP A 445 -17.94 13.57 12.16
CA ASP A 445 -19.07 13.33 11.24
C ASP A 445 -18.99 11.98 10.52
N PHE A 446 -17.77 11.46 10.32
CA PHE A 446 -17.52 10.16 9.71
C PHE A 446 -17.52 9.00 10.71
N LEU A 447 -17.03 9.20 11.94
CA LEU A 447 -17.18 8.23 13.03
C LEU A 447 -18.67 8.01 13.36
N ASP A 448 -19.43 9.10 13.50
CA ASP A 448 -20.86 9.07 13.81
C ASP A 448 -21.66 8.33 12.72
N LYS A 449 -21.25 8.45 11.44
CA LYS A 449 -21.83 7.69 10.32
C LYS A 449 -21.44 6.21 10.27
N ILE A 450 -20.29 5.81 10.82
CA ILE A 450 -19.84 4.41 10.85
C ILE A 450 -20.29 3.69 12.11
N GLN A 451 -20.54 4.40 13.21
CA GLN A 451 -20.97 3.84 14.50
C GLN A 451 -22.13 2.82 14.39
N PRO A 452 -23.20 3.03 13.57
CA PRO A 452 -24.25 2.01 13.37
C PRO A 452 -23.77 0.72 12.68
N LEU A 453 -22.67 0.78 11.92
CA LEU A 453 -22.14 -0.34 11.15
C LEU A 453 -21.29 -1.30 11.99
N PHE A 454 -20.91 -0.96 13.23
CA PHE A 454 -20.04 -1.83 14.06
C PHE A 454 -20.65 -3.23 14.27
N LEU A 455 -21.97 -3.30 14.48
CA LEU A 455 -22.70 -4.58 14.61
C LEU A 455 -22.84 -5.30 13.26
N VAL A 456 -22.98 -4.54 12.17
CA VAL A 456 -23.07 -5.07 10.80
C VAL A 456 -21.74 -5.72 10.38
N LEU A 457 -20.60 -5.09 10.70
CA LEU A 457 -19.27 -5.67 10.53
C LEU A 457 -19.11 -6.97 11.32
N ARG A 458 -19.62 -7.03 12.57
CA ARG A 458 -19.58 -8.26 13.38
C ARG A 458 -20.39 -9.38 12.74
N LYS A 459 -21.64 -9.09 12.35
CA LYS A 459 -22.56 -10.01 11.67
C LYS A 459 -21.95 -10.58 10.38
N HIS A 460 -21.37 -9.73 9.53
CA HIS A 460 -20.77 -10.17 8.26
C HIS A 460 -19.50 -11.01 8.47
N LEU A 461 -18.74 -10.76 9.55
CA LEU A 461 -17.63 -11.61 9.96
C LEU A 461 -18.11 -12.98 10.47
N ASP A 462 -19.16 -13.04 11.28
CA ASP A 462 -19.77 -14.31 11.70
C ASP A 462 -20.32 -15.11 10.51
N GLY A 463 -20.96 -14.45 9.54
CA GLY A 463 -21.43 -15.10 8.32
C GLY A 463 -20.29 -15.77 7.54
N ALA A 464 -19.20 -15.05 7.30
CA ALA A 464 -18.04 -15.58 6.61
C ALA A 464 -17.29 -16.67 7.40
N VAL A 465 -17.31 -16.64 8.73
CA VAL A 465 -16.76 -17.71 9.58
C VAL A 465 -17.69 -18.93 9.63
N SER A 466 -19.01 -18.75 9.55
CA SER A 466 -19.98 -19.86 9.39
C SER A 466 -19.76 -20.60 8.07
N MET A 467 -19.54 -19.86 6.98
CA MET A 467 -19.26 -20.44 5.65
C MET A 467 -18.02 -21.35 5.61
N ILE A 468 -17.09 -21.25 6.57
CA ILE A 468 -15.94 -22.16 6.72
C ILE A 468 -16.36 -23.48 7.39
N LYS A 469 -17.35 -23.43 8.29
CA LYS A 469 -17.85 -24.59 9.05
C LYS A 469 -18.87 -25.39 8.26
N ASP A 470 -19.56 -24.76 7.31
CA ASP A 470 -20.44 -25.41 6.35
C ASP A 470 -19.59 -26.09 5.25
N GLU A 471 -19.40 -27.41 5.29
CA GLU A 471 -18.59 -28.16 4.32
C GLU A 471 -19.19 -28.23 2.89
N SER A 472 -20.38 -27.67 2.65
CA SER A 472 -21.00 -27.68 1.32
C SER A 472 -20.39 -26.65 0.36
N GLU A 473 -19.95 -27.11 -0.82
CA GLU A 473 -19.42 -26.25 -1.89
C GLU A 473 -20.50 -25.49 -2.69
N SER A 474 -21.78 -25.66 -2.35
CA SER A 474 -22.98 -25.21 -3.10
C SER A 474 -23.12 -23.71 -3.37
N CYS A 475 -22.18 -22.88 -2.91
CA CYS A 475 -22.16 -21.42 -3.11
C CYS A 475 -21.97 -21.01 -4.59
N SER A 476 -21.54 -21.93 -5.47
CA SER A 476 -21.33 -21.65 -6.90
C SER A 476 -22.63 -21.33 -7.66
N ASP A 477 -23.75 -21.90 -7.23
CA ASP A 477 -25.04 -21.77 -7.93
C ASP A 477 -25.79 -20.48 -7.56
N ASP A 478 -25.48 -19.89 -6.40
CA ASP A 478 -26.15 -18.68 -5.91
C ASP A 478 -25.70 -17.42 -6.67
N TRP A 479 -24.39 -17.24 -6.89
CA TRP A 479 -23.88 -16.00 -7.50
C TRP A 479 -24.29 -15.86 -8.97
N SER A 480 -24.33 -16.94 -9.75
CA SER A 480 -24.78 -16.91 -11.15
C SER A 480 -26.24 -16.43 -11.23
N SER A 481 -27.12 -17.03 -10.44
CA SER A 481 -28.52 -16.62 -10.28
C SER A 481 -28.67 -15.14 -9.87
N HIS A 482 -27.97 -14.71 -8.82
CA HIS A 482 -28.01 -13.32 -8.36
C HIS A 482 -27.41 -12.32 -9.38
N SER A 483 -26.40 -12.72 -10.15
CA SER A 483 -25.81 -11.94 -11.24
C SER A 483 -26.81 -11.76 -12.38
N SER A 484 -27.42 -12.84 -12.87
CA SER A 484 -28.49 -12.78 -13.88
C SER A 484 -29.71 -11.97 -13.39
N SER A 485 -30.05 -12.05 -12.10
CA SER A 485 -31.13 -11.24 -11.50
C SER A 485 -30.89 -9.72 -11.58
N ALA A 486 -29.63 -9.31 -11.73
CA ALA A 486 -29.20 -7.92 -11.91
C ALA A 486 -29.04 -7.53 -13.40
N GLY A 487 -29.41 -8.41 -14.34
CA GLY A 487 -29.25 -8.18 -15.77
C GLY A 487 -27.78 -8.15 -16.23
N ASN A 488 -26.87 -8.75 -15.47
CA ASN A 488 -25.51 -9.00 -15.95
C ASN A 488 -25.56 -10.01 -17.12
N PRO A 489 -24.72 -9.85 -18.16
CA PRO A 489 -24.49 -10.91 -19.12
C PRO A 489 -23.81 -12.12 -18.46
N ASP A 490 -24.03 -13.30 -19.04
CA ASP A 490 -23.24 -14.49 -18.73
C ASP A 490 -21.86 -14.41 -19.40
N ILE A 491 -20.81 -14.78 -18.67
CA ILE A 491 -19.41 -14.66 -19.11
C ILE A 491 -18.63 -15.88 -18.57
N PRO A 492 -18.43 -16.94 -19.38
CA PRO A 492 -17.99 -18.26 -18.89
C PRO A 492 -16.64 -18.35 -18.16
N TYR A 493 -15.76 -17.37 -18.34
CA TYR A 493 -14.44 -17.31 -17.70
C TYR A 493 -14.42 -16.47 -16.39
N VAL A 494 -15.59 -16.03 -15.92
CA VAL A 494 -15.73 -15.26 -14.67
C VAL A 494 -16.15 -16.18 -13.53
N VAL A 495 -15.39 -16.18 -12.44
CA VAL A 495 -15.53 -17.13 -11.33
C VAL A 495 -15.70 -16.38 -10.00
N VAL A 496 -16.48 -16.97 -9.10
CA VAL A 496 -16.62 -16.55 -7.70
C VAL A 496 -16.53 -17.79 -6.83
N SER A 497 -15.41 -17.96 -6.11
CA SER A 497 -15.22 -19.12 -5.22
C SER A 497 -15.62 -18.81 -3.78
N LYS A 498 -16.21 -19.80 -3.08
CA LYS A 498 -16.54 -19.72 -1.64
C LYS A 498 -15.33 -19.28 -0.81
N SER A 499 -14.16 -19.85 -1.12
CA SER A 499 -12.89 -19.54 -0.45
C SER A 499 -12.43 -18.09 -0.68
N SER A 500 -12.54 -17.58 -1.91
CA SER A 500 -12.20 -16.19 -2.26
C SER A 500 -13.11 -15.19 -1.54
N ILE A 501 -14.43 -15.44 -1.50
CA ILE A 501 -15.40 -14.59 -0.77
C ILE A 501 -14.99 -14.51 0.70
N VAL A 502 -14.90 -15.66 1.38
CA VAL A 502 -14.61 -15.75 2.82
C VAL A 502 -13.27 -15.09 3.16
N THR A 503 -12.21 -15.43 2.42
CA THR A 503 -10.87 -14.89 2.65
C THR A 503 -10.84 -13.38 2.48
N ALA A 504 -11.52 -12.85 1.46
CA ALA A 504 -11.59 -11.42 1.21
C ALA A 504 -12.46 -10.68 2.26
N VAL A 505 -13.68 -11.15 2.54
CA VAL A 505 -14.60 -10.54 3.51
C VAL A 505 -13.94 -10.43 4.88
N CYS A 506 -13.41 -11.53 5.42
CA CYS A 506 -12.76 -11.51 6.73
C CYS A 506 -11.52 -10.60 6.72
N LYS A 507 -10.70 -10.63 5.68
CA LYS A 507 -9.52 -9.75 5.53
C LYS A 507 -9.88 -8.26 5.56
N GLU A 508 -10.92 -7.85 4.82
CA GLU A 508 -11.32 -6.44 4.75
C GLU A 508 -12.01 -5.98 6.05
N ILE A 509 -12.85 -6.81 6.69
CA ILE A 509 -13.46 -6.49 8.00
C ILE A 509 -12.40 -6.38 9.11
N LEU A 510 -11.48 -7.36 9.19
CA LEU A 510 -10.34 -7.29 10.10
C LEU A 510 -9.45 -6.07 9.79
N GLY A 511 -9.32 -5.70 8.51
CA GLY A 511 -8.73 -4.44 8.06
C GLY A 511 -9.41 -3.21 8.66
N CYS A 512 -10.74 -3.13 8.56
CA CYS A 512 -11.55 -2.04 9.14
C CYS A 512 -11.35 -1.92 10.65
N TYR A 513 -11.46 -3.02 11.42
CA TYR A 513 -11.24 -3.00 12.87
C TYR A 513 -9.84 -2.50 13.24
N ARG A 514 -8.79 -2.96 12.53
CA ARG A 514 -7.41 -2.51 12.76
C ARG A 514 -7.20 -1.03 12.46
N LYS A 515 -7.85 -0.49 11.43
CA LYS A 515 -7.77 0.94 11.09
C LYS A 515 -8.57 1.80 12.07
N LEU A 516 -9.79 1.42 12.42
CA LEU A 516 -10.64 2.08 13.43
C LEU A 516 -9.91 2.24 14.77
N LEU A 517 -9.37 1.15 15.31
CA LEU A 517 -8.59 1.14 16.56
C LEU A 517 -7.27 1.91 16.46
N GLY A 518 -6.82 2.24 15.25
CA GLY A 518 -5.66 3.09 14.98
C GLY A 518 -5.99 4.58 14.85
N ILE A 519 -7.27 4.99 14.77
CA ILE A 519 -7.66 6.41 14.67
C ILE A 519 -7.34 7.10 16.01
N PRO A 520 -6.45 8.11 16.04
CA PRO A 520 -6.08 8.77 17.29
C PRO A 520 -7.27 9.40 18.02
N ASP A 521 -8.27 9.88 17.27
CA ASP A 521 -9.46 10.57 17.78
C ASP A 521 -10.49 9.63 18.43
N LEU A 522 -10.52 8.34 18.06
CA LEU A 522 -11.35 7.33 18.72
C LEU A 522 -10.81 7.00 20.12
N LEU A 523 -9.49 7.12 20.31
CA LEU A 523 -8.79 6.91 21.59
C LEU A 523 -8.67 8.20 22.43
N ASN A 524 -9.56 9.18 22.22
CA ASN A 524 -9.67 10.41 23.01
C ASN A 524 -10.94 10.37 23.88
N GLN A 525 -10.91 11.05 25.03
CA GLN A 525 -12.03 11.11 25.99
C GLN A 525 -13.45 11.30 25.38
N PRO A 526 -13.72 12.27 24.48
CA PRO A 526 -15.07 12.46 23.93
C PRO A 526 -15.63 11.24 23.17
N ASN A 527 -14.76 10.42 22.56
CA ASN A 527 -15.16 9.25 21.76
C ASN A 527 -15.11 7.92 22.53
N MET A 528 -14.94 7.96 23.86
CA MET A 528 -14.94 6.78 24.73
C MET A 528 -16.27 5.99 24.65
N SER A 529 -17.39 6.66 24.36
CA SER A 529 -18.69 6.01 24.08
C SER A 529 -18.64 5.17 22.80
N ILE A 530 -18.10 5.72 21.72
CA ILE A 530 -17.94 5.06 20.41
C ILE A 530 -16.97 3.88 20.53
N LEU A 531 -15.85 4.05 21.24
CA LEU A 531 -14.90 2.97 21.52
C LEU A 531 -15.54 1.83 22.34
N LYS A 532 -16.31 2.16 23.39
CA LYS A 532 -17.04 1.15 24.17
C LYS A 532 -18.03 0.39 23.32
N GLN A 533 -18.79 1.06 22.45
CA GLN A 533 -19.71 0.38 21.53
C GLN A 533 -19.00 -0.52 20.52
N LEU A 534 -17.86 -0.08 19.97
CA LEU A 534 -17.03 -0.90 19.08
C LEU A 534 -16.58 -2.20 19.77
N LEU A 535 -16.09 -2.11 21.01
CA LEU A 535 -15.68 -3.28 21.79
C LEU A 535 -16.88 -4.13 22.25
N GLN A 536 -18.04 -3.52 22.52
CA GLN A 536 -19.29 -4.24 22.85
C GLN A 536 -19.79 -5.11 21.69
N THR A 537 -19.63 -4.68 20.44
CA THR A 537 -19.94 -5.55 19.29
C THR A 537 -18.94 -6.69 19.11
N LEU A 538 -17.75 -6.60 19.73
CA LEU A 538 -16.69 -7.62 19.74
C LEU A 538 -16.69 -8.44 21.04
N GLN A 539 -17.84 -8.67 21.68
CA GLN A 539 -17.92 -9.66 22.77
C GLN A 539 -18.27 -11.06 22.23
N PRO A 540 -17.82 -12.15 22.89
CA PRO A 540 -18.29 -13.50 22.60
C PRO A 540 -19.75 -13.69 23.02
N THR A 541 -20.42 -14.69 22.45
CA THR A 541 -21.80 -15.07 22.77
C THR A 541 -21.92 -15.93 24.03
N GLU A 542 -20.84 -16.63 24.39
CA GLU A 542 -20.73 -17.44 25.60
C GLU A 542 -19.99 -16.67 26.70
N ASN A 543 -20.21 -17.04 27.96
CA ASN A 543 -19.50 -16.41 29.06
C ASN A 543 -18.01 -16.83 29.04
N PHE A 544 -17.12 -15.90 29.41
CA PHE A 544 -15.68 -16.09 29.47
C PHE A 544 -15.07 -15.66 30.81
N ASP A 545 -15.88 -15.47 31.86
CA ASP A 545 -15.43 -15.12 33.21
C ASP A 545 -14.33 -16.06 33.76
N ASP A 546 -14.33 -17.34 33.39
CA ASP A 546 -13.28 -18.30 33.75
C ASP A 546 -11.88 -17.84 33.30
N VAL A 547 -11.81 -17.20 32.12
CA VAL A 547 -10.59 -16.61 31.53
C VAL A 547 -10.19 -15.34 32.28
N LEU A 548 -11.10 -14.70 33.01
CA LEU A 548 -10.87 -13.50 33.81
C LEU A 548 -10.49 -13.78 35.27
N SER A 549 -10.34 -15.06 35.65
CA SER A 549 -10.01 -15.49 37.03
C SER A 549 -8.69 -14.92 37.59
N GLU A 550 -7.78 -14.41 36.75
CA GLU A 550 -6.57 -13.68 37.18
C GLU A 550 -6.86 -12.27 37.74
N PHE A 551 -8.07 -11.72 37.58
CA PHE A 551 -8.45 -10.38 38.06
C PHE A 551 -9.20 -10.42 39.41
N GLN A 552 -8.70 -9.66 40.40
CA GLN A 552 -9.43 -9.39 41.66
C GLN A 552 -9.51 -7.88 41.94
N PRO A 553 -10.71 -7.32 42.22
CA PRO A 553 -12.03 -7.96 42.08
C PRO A 553 -12.37 -8.27 40.61
N SER A 554 -13.40 -9.10 40.39
CA SER A 554 -13.89 -9.47 39.06
C SER A 554 -14.31 -8.24 38.24
N LEU A 555 -13.98 -8.24 36.94
CA LEU A 555 -14.31 -7.14 36.03
C LEU A 555 -15.80 -7.17 35.66
N ALA A 556 -16.52 -6.08 35.90
CA ALA A 556 -17.92 -5.96 35.49
C ALA A 556 -18.05 -5.87 33.95
N PRO A 557 -19.10 -6.40 33.30
CA PRO A 557 -19.26 -6.39 31.83
C PRO A 557 -19.26 -5.02 31.13
N CYS A 558 -19.48 -3.94 31.88
CA CYS A 558 -19.41 -2.55 31.38
C CYS A 558 -18.03 -1.87 31.54
N ASN A 559 -17.07 -2.57 32.14
CA ASN A 559 -15.69 -2.13 32.33
C ASN A 559 -14.91 -2.19 31.00
N VAL A 560 -14.06 -1.19 30.72
CA VAL A 560 -13.25 -1.16 29.49
C VAL A 560 -12.30 -2.36 29.44
N ASP A 561 -11.78 -2.79 30.58
CA ASP A 561 -10.91 -3.96 30.70
C ASP A 561 -11.63 -5.27 30.32
N TYR A 562 -12.87 -5.46 30.78
CA TYR A 562 -13.70 -6.62 30.41
C TYR A 562 -13.92 -6.65 28.89
N LEU A 563 -14.33 -5.50 28.32
CA LEU A 563 -14.61 -5.37 26.90
C LEU A 563 -13.36 -5.66 26.04
N TYR A 564 -12.18 -5.23 26.47
CA TYR A 564 -10.91 -5.57 25.82
C TYR A 564 -10.58 -7.07 25.89
N CYS A 565 -10.79 -7.71 27.05
CA CYS A 565 -10.56 -9.16 27.21
C CYS A 565 -11.52 -10.01 26.37
N GLY A 566 -12.78 -9.59 26.22
CA GLY A 566 -13.78 -10.21 25.34
C GLY A 566 -13.43 -10.05 23.86
N ALA A 567 -12.97 -8.86 23.46
CA ALA A 567 -12.55 -8.58 22.09
C ALA A 567 -11.32 -9.41 21.65
N CYS A 568 -10.41 -9.72 22.58
CA CYS A 568 -9.36 -10.71 22.31
C CYS A 568 -9.91 -12.15 22.29
N LYS A 569 -10.83 -12.52 23.19
CA LYS A 569 -11.41 -13.88 23.25
C LYS A 569 -12.16 -14.25 21.96
N ILE A 570 -13.08 -13.42 21.48
CA ILE A 570 -13.83 -13.76 20.26
C ILE A 570 -12.94 -13.84 19.02
N LEU A 571 -11.84 -13.08 18.97
CA LEU A 571 -10.84 -13.21 17.91
C LEU A 571 -9.94 -14.44 18.06
N GLU A 572 -9.64 -14.90 19.27
CA GLU A 572 -9.00 -16.21 19.47
C GLU A 572 -9.92 -17.35 18.99
N ASP A 573 -11.21 -17.29 19.30
CA ASP A 573 -12.21 -18.29 18.85
C ASP A 573 -12.43 -18.29 17.32
N ILE A 574 -12.36 -17.11 16.71
CA ILE A 574 -12.34 -16.96 15.24
C ILE A 574 -11.02 -17.48 14.67
N MET A 575 -9.86 -17.16 15.28
CA MET A 575 -8.55 -17.64 14.82
C MET A 575 -8.49 -19.16 14.81
N ASP A 576 -9.04 -19.81 15.84
CA ASP A 576 -9.17 -21.26 15.92
C ASP A 576 -10.11 -21.79 14.83
N SER A 577 -11.27 -21.16 14.65
CA SER A 577 -12.25 -21.52 13.61
C SER A 577 -11.72 -21.40 12.17
N VAL A 578 -10.71 -20.57 11.91
CA VAL A 578 -10.11 -20.36 10.57
C VAL A 578 -8.72 -20.99 10.42
N SER A 579 -8.21 -21.65 11.47
CA SER A 579 -6.85 -22.21 11.52
C SER A 579 -6.61 -23.32 10.51
N SER A 580 -7.56 -24.25 10.39
CA SER A 580 -7.56 -25.32 9.38
C SER A 580 -7.73 -24.79 7.95
N PHE A 581 -8.44 -23.67 7.79
CA PHE A 581 -8.85 -23.14 6.49
C PHE A 581 -7.80 -22.25 5.81
N SER A 582 -7.16 -21.32 6.54
CA SER A 582 -6.12 -20.48 5.95
C SER A 582 -5.15 -19.87 6.96
N TYR A 583 -3.85 -20.09 6.73
CA TYR A 583 -2.76 -19.46 7.47
C TYR A 583 -2.76 -17.93 7.31
N LEU A 584 -3.07 -17.43 6.11
CA LEU A 584 -3.14 -16.00 5.82
C LEU A 584 -4.32 -15.34 6.54
N LEU A 585 -5.45 -16.05 6.69
CA LEU A 585 -6.58 -15.54 7.45
C LEU A 585 -6.29 -15.56 8.97
N SER A 586 -5.77 -16.67 9.49
CA SER A 586 -5.41 -16.84 10.90
C SER A 586 -4.40 -15.78 11.39
N SER A 587 -3.36 -15.52 10.59
CA SER A 587 -2.39 -14.45 10.85
C SER A 587 -3.00 -13.05 10.75
N ASN A 588 -4.00 -12.82 9.87
CA ASN A 588 -4.75 -11.58 9.87
C ASN A 588 -5.53 -11.36 11.17
N VAL A 589 -6.13 -12.42 11.73
CA VAL A 589 -6.82 -12.37 13.02
C VAL A 589 -5.84 -12.04 14.16
N LEU A 590 -4.70 -12.73 14.24
CA LEU A 590 -3.63 -12.44 15.22
C LEU A 590 -3.14 -10.98 15.14
N ILE A 591 -2.99 -10.43 13.94
CA ILE A 591 -2.61 -9.02 13.73
C ILE A 591 -3.72 -8.06 14.20
N THR A 592 -5.00 -8.47 14.17
CA THR A 592 -6.11 -7.68 14.73
C THR A 592 -6.11 -7.71 16.25
N ILE A 593 -5.84 -8.87 16.87
CA ILE A 593 -5.61 -8.97 18.32
C ILE A 593 -4.44 -8.05 18.71
N GLN A 594 -3.33 -8.04 17.95
CA GLN A 594 -2.22 -7.10 18.16
C GLN A 594 -2.66 -5.62 18.11
N SER A 595 -3.53 -5.22 17.18
CA SER A 595 -4.08 -3.86 17.14
C SER A 595 -4.92 -3.52 18.37
N ILE A 596 -5.71 -4.46 18.89
CA ILE A 596 -6.50 -4.29 20.12
C ILE A 596 -5.56 -4.05 21.32
N VAL A 597 -4.56 -4.93 21.51
CA VAL A 597 -3.57 -4.80 22.60
C VAL A 597 -2.73 -3.52 22.47
N ASN A 598 -2.42 -3.07 21.26
CA ASN A 598 -1.77 -1.77 21.04
C ASN A 598 -2.69 -0.59 21.38
N SER A 599 -3.99 -0.68 21.09
CA SER A 599 -4.94 0.42 21.35
C SER A 599 -5.10 0.71 22.86
N VAL A 600 -5.16 -0.33 23.71
CA VAL A 600 -5.24 -0.14 25.17
C VAL A 600 -3.93 0.40 25.77
N VAL A 601 -2.77 0.04 25.20
CA VAL A 601 -1.47 0.64 25.55
C VAL A 601 -1.46 2.13 25.22
N VAL A 602 -1.86 2.53 24.00
CA VAL A 602 -1.94 3.94 23.59
C VAL A 602 -2.95 4.72 24.44
N LEU A 603 -4.10 4.11 24.77
CA LEU A 603 -5.12 4.71 25.63
C LEU A 603 -4.57 5.03 27.03
N LEU A 604 -3.82 4.11 27.62
CA LEU A 604 -3.21 4.26 28.94
C LEU A 604 -1.98 5.19 28.93
N ASP A 605 -1.15 5.16 27.88
CA ASP A 605 0.01 6.06 27.72
C ASP A 605 -0.41 7.53 27.51
N LYS A 606 -1.53 7.78 26.81
CA LYS A 606 -2.14 9.12 26.70
C LYS A 606 -2.65 9.67 28.05
N SER A 607 -3.06 8.79 28.98
CA SER A 607 -3.74 9.16 30.25
C SER A 607 -2.77 9.62 31.35
N GLY A 608 -1.78 10.44 30.98
CA GLY A 608 -0.46 10.58 31.60
C GLY A 608 -0.34 11.25 32.99
N GLU A 609 -1.26 11.04 33.91
CA GLU A 609 -1.03 11.38 35.33
C GLU A 609 -0.26 10.25 36.07
N PRO A 610 0.73 10.57 36.92
CA PRO A 610 1.49 9.56 37.66
C PRO A 610 0.73 8.99 38.87
N ASN A 611 -0.25 9.71 39.42
CA ASN A 611 -0.88 9.41 40.71
C ASN A 611 -2.13 8.50 40.61
N GLY A 612 -1.97 7.30 40.05
CA GLY A 612 -2.69 6.08 40.46
C GLY A 612 -4.24 6.00 40.43
N LYS A 613 -4.99 7.04 40.06
CA LYS A 613 -6.46 7.10 40.17
C LYS A 613 -7.16 7.70 38.95
N ASN A 614 -6.93 7.12 37.76
CA ASN A 614 -7.71 7.40 36.54
C ASN A 614 -9.13 6.77 36.59
N ILE A 615 -9.87 7.07 37.67
CA ILE A 615 -11.19 6.50 38.00
C ILE A 615 -12.21 6.76 36.88
N HIS A 616 -12.12 7.90 36.18
CA HIS A 616 -13.00 8.25 35.07
C HIS A 616 -12.88 7.35 33.83
N MET A 617 -11.76 6.65 33.63
CA MET A 617 -11.55 5.85 32.42
C MET A 617 -12.09 4.41 32.56
N GLY A 618 -12.02 3.85 33.77
CA GLY A 618 -12.39 2.46 34.04
C GLY A 618 -11.55 1.44 33.25
N CYS A 619 -10.23 1.68 33.16
CA CYS A 619 -9.25 0.81 32.49
C CYS A 619 -7.95 0.75 33.31
N SER A 620 -7.42 -0.45 33.56
CA SER A 620 -6.32 -0.70 34.49
C SER A 620 -5.01 -1.00 33.78
N LYS A 621 -3.87 -0.49 34.30
CA LYS A 621 -2.54 -0.86 33.79
C LYS A 621 -2.21 -2.35 33.97
N ALA A 622 -2.95 -3.06 34.83
CA ALA A 622 -2.82 -4.51 35.03
C ALA A 622 -3.32 -5.36 33.83
N ILE A 623 -4.16 -4.81 32.94
CA ILE A 623 -4.64 -5.55 31.76
C ILE A 623 -3.52 -5.81 30.73
N ILE A 624 -2.52 -4.92 30.65
CA ILE A 624 -1.49 -4.97 29.61
C ILE A 624 -0.67 -6.29 29.67
N PRO A 625 -0.11 -6.71 30.83
CA PRO A 625 0.55 -8.02 30.93
C PRO A 625 -0.35 -9.20 30.52
N PHE A 626 -1.59 -9.23 31.03
CA PHE A 626 -2.56 -10.31 30.76
C PHE A 626 -2.87 -10.46 29.26
N LEU A 627 -3.17 -9.36 28.56
CA LEU A 627 -3.44 -9.41 27.13
C LEU A 627 -2.20 -9.71 26.29
N ARG A 628 -1.00 -9.30 26.74
CA ARG A 628 0.25 -9.68 26.08
C ARG A 628 0.51 -11.18 26.20
N LYS A 629 0.37 -11.76 27.40
CA LYS A 629 0.46 -13.22 27.65
C LYS A 629 -0.44 -14.02 26.70
N ARG A 630 -1.71 -13.61 26.55
CA ARG A 630 -2.66 -14.23 25.59
C ARG A 630 -2.27 -14.04 24.11
N LEU A 631 -1.85 -12.84 23.72
CA LEU A 631 -1.36 -12.55 22.36
C LEU A 631 -0.07 -13.35 22.03
N GLY A 632 0.81 -13.55 23.01
CA GLY A 632 2.01 -14.39 22.90
C GLY A 632 1.67 -15.87 22.72
N TYR A 633 0.73 -16.40 23.52
CA TYR A 633 0.21 -17.76 23.35
C TYR A 633 -0.45 -17.97 21.98
N SER A 634 -1.27 -17.02 21.54
CA SER A 634 -1.90 -17.03 20.22
C SER A 634 -0.88 -17.06 19.07
N ALA A 635 0.21 -16.29 19.20
CA ALA A 635 1.31 -16.31 18.24
C ALA A 635 2.11 -17.62 18.27
N HIS A 636 2.34 -18.20 19.46
CA HIS A 636 2.96 -19.52 19.60
C HIS A 636 2.12 -20.59 18.90
N LYS A 637 0.81 -20.67 19.17
CA LYS A 637 -0.12 -21.62 18.56
C LYS A 637 -0.06 -21.57 17.02
N LEU A 638 0.03 -20.37 16.44
CA LEU A 638 0.14 -20.16 15.00
C LEU A 638 1.52 -20.50 14.41
N LEU A 639 2.59 -20.50 15.21
CA LEU A 639 3.93 -20.95 14.77
C LEU A 639 4.10 -22.48 14.89
N SER A 640 3.41 -23.10 15.85
CA SER A 640 3.51 -24.51 16.23
C SER A 640 2.53 -25.44 15.49
N ALA A 641 1.63 -24.89 14.66
CA ALA A 641 0.67 -25.68 13.90
C ALA A 641 1.21 -26.15 12.54
N ASP A 642 0.79 -27.35 12.13
CA ASP A 642 1.00 -27.90 10.79
C ASP A 642 -0.08 -27.36 9.81
N PHE A 643 0.33 -27.01 8.59
CA PHE A 643 -0.56 -26.42 7.58
C PHE A 643 -0.48 -27.17 6.24
N PRO A 644 -1.62 -27.40 5.56
CA PRO A 644 -1.64 -28.07 4.26
C PRO A 644 -0.85 -27.28 3.21
N SER A 645 -0.28 -28.01 2.24
CA SER A 645 0.69 -27.48 1.28
C SER A 645 0.10 -26.83 0.02
N GLU A 646 -1.22 -26.66 -0.05
CA GLU A 646 -1.94 -26.40 -1.31
C GLU A 646 -1.87 -24.95 -1.81
N ASP A 647 -1.40 -24.01 -0.98
CA ASP A 647 -1.16 -22.59 -1.33
C ASP A 647 0.12 -22.41 -2.20
N ALA A 648 0.36 -23.37 -3.12
CA ALA A 648 1.58 -23.53 -3.92
C ALA A 648 1.66 -22.56 -5.12
N GLY A 649 0.57 -21.83 -5.42
CA GLY A 649 0.50 -20.85 -6.50
C GLY A 649 0.91 -19.44 -6.08
N LYS A 650 2.13 -19.01 -6.41
CA LYS A 650 2.62 -17.61 -6.33
C LYS A 650 2.74 -16.98 -4.93
N GLY A 651 2.23 -17.59 -3.85
CA GLY A 651 2.22 -16.99 -2.50
C GLY A 651 3.55 -17.02 -1.71
N TRP A 652 4.48 -17.94 -2.02
CA TRP A 652 5.52 -18.38 -1.06
C TRP A 652 6.50 -17.30 -0.57
N GLN A 653 6.81 -16.28 -1.36
CA GLN A 653 7.69 -15.19 -0.91
C GLN A 653 7.07 -14.38 0.25
N SER A 654 5.74 -14.18 0.24
CA SER A 654 5.03 -13.41 1.28
C SER A 654 5.00 -14.13 2.64
N LYS A 655 5.07 -15.47 2.64
CA LYS A 655 5.14 -16.32 3.85
C LYS A 655 6.32 -15.95 4.74
N GLY A 656 7.44 -15.52 4.15
CA GLY A 656 8.63 -15.06 4.87
C GLY A 656 8.40 -13.79 5.71
N ASP A 657 7.67 -12.81 5.19
CA ASP A 657 7.33 -11.56 5.90
C ASP A 657 6.19 -11.77 6.90
N LEU A 658 5.25 -12.67 6.60
CA LEU A 658 4.18 -13.07 7.50
C LEU A 658 4.74 -13.75 8.76
N ILE A 659 5.63 -14.74 8.60
CA ILE A 659 6.33 -15.41 9.71
C ILE A 659 7.21 -14.43 10.49
N GLN A 660 7.92 -13.49 9.81
CA GLN A 660 8.66 -12.43 10.51
C GLN A 660 7.75 -11.66 11.48
N LYS A 661 6.53 -11.30 11.05
CA LYS A 661 5.59 -10.55 11.89
C LYS A 661 5.02 -11.39 13.03
N ILE A 662 4.65 -12.64 12.80
CA ILE A 662 4.13 -13.55 13.84
C ILE A 662 5.21 -13.81 14.90
N LEU A 663 6.45 -14.06 14.49
CA LEU A 663 7.59 -14.25 15.40
C LEU A 663 7.92 -12.99 16.21
N GLN A 664 7.82 -11.79 15.60
CA GLN A 664 7.90 -10.52 16.35
C GLN A 664 6.77 -10.36 17.37
N ILE A 665 5.55 -10.86 17.08
CA ILE A 665 4.45 -10.85 18.05
C ILE A 665 4.77 -11.80 19.21
N TYR A 666 5.23 -13.02 18.95
CA TYR A 666 5.57 -13.99 19.99
C TYR A 666 6.68 -13.46 20.92
N LEU A 667 7.83 -13.06 20.36
CA LEU A 667 9.00 -12.60 21.12
C LEU A 667 8.78 -11.32 21.93
N ARG A 668 7.92 -10.41 21.48
CA ARG A 668 7.66 -9.12 22.17
C ARG A 668 6.63 -9.22 23.29
N ASN A 669 5.92 -10.35 23.38
CA ASN A 669 4.83 -10.55 24.33
C ASN A 669 5.07 -11.71 25.32
N SER A 670 6.21 -12.40 25.24
CA SER A 670 6.73 -13.31 26.26
C SER A 670 7.19 -12.57 27.52
N ASP A 671 7.06 -13.19 28.69
CA ASP A 671 7.49 -12.62 29.99
C ASP A 671 8.99 -12.29 30.03
N SER A 672 9.82 -13.10 29.35
CA SER A 672 11.23 -12.80 29.11
C SER A 672 11.61 -13.12 27.66
N THR A 673 11.75 -12.09 26.83
CA THR A 673 12.26 -12.22 25.46
C THR A 673 13.66 -12.85 25.46
N SER A 674 14.50 -12.52 26.45
CA SER A 674 15.89 -12.98 26.53
C SER A 674 16.01 -14.50 26.75
N ASP A 675 15.16 -15.07 27.60
CA ASP A 675 15.16 -16.51 27.88
C ASP A 675 14.48 -17.30 26.75
N LEU A 676 13.40 -16.77 26.15
CA LEU A 676 12.75 -17.36 24.97
C LEU A 676 13.67 -17.35 23.73
N LEU A 677 14.49 -16.32 23.53
CA LEU A 677 15.52 -16.30 22.50
C LEU A 677 16.55 -17.43 22.70
N ALA A 678 16.94 -17.70 23.94
CA ALA A 678 17.84 -18.80 24.28
C ALA A 678 17.18 -20.18 24.11
N GLU A 679 15.85 -20.28 24.23
CA GLU A 679 15.08 -21.50 23.95
C GLU A 679 15.00 -21.79 22.44
N ILE A 680 14.50 -20.84 21.64
CA ILE A 680 14.41 -20.98 20.18
C ILE A 680 15.80 -21.22 19.57
N GLY A 681 16.85 -20.64 20.15
CA GLY A 681 18.25 -20.88 19.76
C GLY A 681 18.78 -22.30 20.01
N ARG A 682 18.11 -23.12 20.84
CA ARG A 682 18.43 -24.56 21.03
C ARG A 682 17.68 -25.48 20.08
N GLU A 683 16.52 -25.04 19.58
CA GLU A 683 15.70 -25.80 18.64
C GLU A 683 16.11 -25.56 17.17
N LEU A 684 16.54 -24.34 16.85
CA LEU A 684 17.02 -23.97 15.51
C LEU A 684 18.09 -24.88 14.87
N PRO A 685 19.09 -25.41 15.60
CA PRO A 685 20.09 -26.32 15.04
C PRO A 685 19.53 -27.70 14.63
N LYS A 686 18.27 -28.03 14.95
CA LYS A 686 17.62 -29.32 14.67
C LYS A 686 16.87 -29.37 13.33
N GLU A 687 17.13 -28.44 12.40
CA GLU A 687 16.56 -28.47 11.02
C GLU A 687 16.83 -29.86 10.39
N PRO A 688 15.80 -30.67 10.02
CA PRO A 688 16.01 -32.05 9.61
C PRO A 688 16.81 -32.15 8.30
N SER A 689 18.06 -32.58 8.42
CA SER A 689 19.04 -32.65 7.34
C SER A 689 18.77 -33.81 6.39
N LEU A 690 17.95 -33.54 5.35
CA LEU A 690 17.48 -34.46 4.31
C LEU A 690 16.62 -35.63 4.82
N LYS A 691 15.49 -35.84 4.12
CA LYS A 691 14.65 -37.02 4.32
C LYS A 691 15.37 -38.27 3.81
N THR A 692 15.90 -39.10 4.70
CA THR A 692 15.78 -40.55 4.48
C THR A 692 14.29 -40.90 4.53
N LYS A 693 13.84 -41.79 3.65
CA LYS A 693 12.53 -42.44 3.84
C LYS A 693 12.64 -43.38 5.06
N ASP A 694 11.50 -43.65 5.66
CA ASP A 694 11.32 -44.56 6.80
C ASP A 694 11.96 -44.09 8.12
N ASN A 695 11.25 -43.17 8.78
CA ASN A 695 10.90 -43.30 10.21
C ASN A 695 9.74 -42.36 10.58
N GLN A 696 8.90 -42.78 11.52
CA GLN A 696 7.82 -41.96 12.12
C GLN A 696 8.34 -41.20 13.35
N ASP A 697 9.41 -40.42 13.20
CA ASP A 697 9.92 -39.58 14.28
C ASP A 697 9.09 -38.30 14.44
N VAL A 698 8.56 -38.09 15.65
CA VAL A 698 7.73 -36.92 15.99
C VAL A 698 8.59 -35.66 15.99
N SER A 699 8.25 -34.70 15.12
CA SER A 699 8.99 -33.45 14.94
C SER A 699 8.83 -32.51 16.14
N TYR A 700 9.68 -32.66 17.16
CA TYR A 700 9.83 -31.68 18.24
C TYR A 700 10.44 -30.37 17.71
N GLY A 701 9.59 -29.45 17.25
CA GLY A 701 9.98 -28.11 16.78
C GLY A 701 8.81 -27.39 16.10
N PHE A 702 8.97 -26.09 15.83
CA PHE A 702 7.96 -25.30 15.09
C PHE A 702 7.88 -25.76 13.63
N PRO A 703 6.72 -26.25 13.11
CA PRO A 703 6.62 -26.67 11.71
C PRO A 703 6.82 -25.51 10.71
N THR A 704 6.59 -24.27 11.18
CA THR A 704 6.87 -23.04 10.42
C THR A 704 8.36 -22.68 10.32
N LEU A 705 9.25 -23.43 10.97
CA LEU A 705 10.71 -23.36 10.80
C LEU A 705 11.20 -24.45 9.82
N CYS A 706 11.48 -24.05 8.59
CA CYS A 706 11.96 -24.94 7.55
C CYS A 706 13.00 -24.25 6.65
N SER A 707 13.54 -24.98 5.66
CA SER A 707 14.65 -24.52 4.83
C SER A 707 14.43 -23.20 4.10
N SER A 708 13.18 -22.89 3.72
CA SER A 708 12.80 -21.60 3.12
C SER A 708 12.55 -20.48 4.14
N THR A 709 12.21 -20.79 5.39
CA THR A 709 11.82 -19.78 6.41
C THR A 709 12.91 -19.50 7.44
N ILE A 710 13.91 -20.37 7.61
CA ILE A 710 14.99 -20.20 8.60
C ILE A 710 15.74 -18.86 8.48
N THR A 711 15.92 -18.33 7.26
CA THR A 711 16.52 -17.00 7.04
C THR A 711 15.64 -15.88 7.61
N SER A 712 14.31 -16.03 7.56
CA SER A 712 13.34 -15.10 8.15
C SER A 712 13.33 -15.19 9.67
N TRP A 713 13.33 -16.40 10.24
CA TRP A 713 13.48 -16.63 11.69
C TRP A 713 14.75 -15.99 12.24
N TYR A 714 15.90 -16.32 11.65
CA TYR A 714 17.22 -15.84 12.08
C TYR A 714 17.34 -14.31 12.04
N ARG A 715 16.63 -13.64 11.12
CA ARG A 715 16.58 -12.16 11.07
C ARG A 715 15.92 -11.59 12.33
N VAL A 716 14.73 -12.07 12.66
CA VAL A 716 13.94 -11.52 13.76
C VAL A 716 14.61 -11.75 15.10
N LEU A 717 15.23 -12.91 15.31
CA LEU A 717 15.91 -13.22 16.57
C LEU A 717 17.09 -12.27 16.82
N HIS A 718 17.87 -11.93 15.79
CA HIS A 718 18.90 -10.88 15.86
C HIS A 718 18.32 -9.47 16.09
N GLU A 719 17.22 -9.13 15.41
CA GLU A 719 16.59 -7.80 15.49
C GLU A 719 15.90 -7.57 16.86
N GLU A 720 15.16 -8.55 17.39
CA GLU A 720 14.52 -8.45 18.71
C GLU A 720 15.51 -8.56 19.85
N ASN A 721 16.59 -9.37 19.76
CA ASN A 721 17.64 -9.36 20.77
C ASN A 721 18.32 -7.98 20.87
N THR A 722 18.73 -7.43 19.73
CA THR A 722 19.31 -6.06 19.66
C THR A 722 18.29 -5.01 20.12
N GLY A 723 17.01 -5.19 19.82
CA GLY A 723 15.91 -4.36 20.29
C GLY A 723 15.70 -4.42 21.81
N SER A 724 15.81 -5.61 22.41
CA SER A 724 15.73 -5.84 23.86
C SER A 724 16.89 -5.15 24.58
N LEU A 725 18.13 -5.41 24.16
CA LEU A 725 19.34 -4.76 24.69
C LEU A 725 19.22 -3.22 24.67
N ASN A 726 18.73 -2.64 23.57
CA ASN A 726 18.52 -1.21 23.43
C ASN A 726 17.40 -0.64 24.35
N LYS A 727 16.46 -1.46 24.82
CA LYS A 727 15.50 -1.08 25.89
C LYS A 727 16.17 -1.12 27.25
N THR A 728 16.88 -2.21 27.58
CA THR A 728 17.58 -2.40 28.86
C THR A 728 18.62 -1.31 29.10
N ILE A 729 19.44 -0.97 28.09
CA ILE A 729 20.40 0.14 28.17
C ILE A 729 19.70 1.49 28.40
N LYS A 730 18.52 1.73 27.79
CA LYS A 730 17.73 2.95 28.03
C LYS A 730 17.06 3.01 29.40
N GLN A 731 16.88 1.88 30.08
CA GLN A 731 16.45 1.82 31.49
C GLN A 731 17.64 2.10 32.42
N ALA A 732 18.80 1.48 32.15
CA ALA A 732 20.07 1.70 32.86
C ALA A 732 20.49 3.18 32.84
N LEU A 733 20.51 3.81 31.65
CA LEU A 733 20.83 5.24 31.47
C LEU A 733 19.80 6.20 32.10
N LYS A 734 18.65 5.68 32.59
CA LYS A 734 17.62 6.44 33.31
C LYS A 734 17.52 6.07 34.79
N ALA A 735 18.46 5.25 35.31
CA ALA A 735 18.44 4.72 36.68
C ALA A 735 17.10 4.05 37.08
N ARG A 736 16.47 3.32 36.14
CA ARG A 736 15.20 2.60 36.37
C ARG A 736 15.42 1.10 36.41
N GLY A 737 15.49 0.53 37.62
CA GLY A 737 15.69 -0.91 37.88
C GLY A 737 16.84 -1.15 38.85
N SER A 738 17.01 -2.39 39.31
CA SER A 738 18.20 -2.78 40.08
C SER A 738 19.39 -3.01 39.14
N VAL A 739 20.59 -2.62 39.58
CA VAL A 739 21.84 -2.81 38.84
C VAL A 739 22.04 -4.28 38.48
N ASP A 740 21.82 -5.20 39.42
CA ASP A 740 21.90 -6.65 39.17
C ASP A 740 20.92 -7.11 38.08
N THR A 741 19.65 -6.69 38.15
CA THR A 741 18.64 -7.08 37.15
C THR A 741 18.96 -6.56 35.76
N ILE A 742 19.57 -5.38 35.67
CA ILE A 742 20.02 -4.78 34.42
C ILE A 742 21.24 -5.53 33.86
N LEU A 743 22.24 -5.84 34.71
CA LEU A 743 23.41 -6.63 34.31
C LEU A 743 23.04 -8.05 33.86
N GLN A 744 22.10 -8.70 34.56
CA GLN A 744 21.58 -10.03 34.19
C GLN A 744 20.89 -10.02 32.82
N GLU A 745 20.03 -9.04 32.52
CA GLU A 745 19.37 -8.97 31.20
C GLU A 745 20.33 -8.58 30.06
N ILE A 746 21.35 -7.74 30.32
CA ILE A 746 22.42 -7.51 29.35
C ILE A 746 23.22 -8.81 29.12
N GLN A 747 23.50 -9.58 30.17
CA GLN A 747 24.20 -10.86 30.07
C GLN A 747 23.40 -11.90 29.27
N LYS A 748 22.11 -12.10 29.56
CA LYS A 748 21.24 -13.00 28.76
C LYS A 748 21.21 -12.60 27.29
N SER A 749 21.12 -11.29 27.00
CA SER A 749 21.16 -10.77 25.63
C SER A 749 22.48 -11.07 24.92
N VAL A 750 23.61 -10.98 25.62
CA VAL A 750 24.94 -11.38 25.13
C VAL A 750 25.02 -12.90 24.89
N ASP A 751 24.56 -13.73 25.82
CA ASP A 751 24.61 -15.19 25.66
C ASP A 751 23.68 -15.66 24.53
N ALA A 752 22.49 -15.08 24.37
CA ALA A 752 21.61 -15.30 23.23
C ALA A 752 22.24 -14.86 21.89
N PHE A 753 22.96 -13.74 21.87
CA PHE A 753 23.71 -13.28 20.69
C PHE A 753 24.82 -14.26 20.31
N VAL A 754 25.60 -14.74 21.29
CA VAL A 754 26.68 -15.72 21.07
C VAL A 754 26.12 -17.04 20.56
N SER A 755 24.97 -17.50 21.08
CA SER A 755 24.28 -18.69 20.57
C SER A 755 23.83 -18.54 19.12
N LEU A 756 23.15 -17.43 18.77
CA LEU A 756 22.72 -17.15 17.39
C LEU A 756 23.92 -17.11 16.42
N ILE A 757 25.00 -16.41 16.77
CA ILE A 757 26.22 -16.38 15.95
C ILE A 757 26.88 -17.76 15.86
N GLY A 758 26.78 -18.58 16.91
CA GLY A 758 27.26 -19.97 16.93
C GLY A 758 26.67 -20.85 15.82
N MET A 759 25.40 -20.63 15.45
CA MET A 759 24.72 -21.35 14.36
C MET A 759 25.41 -21.22 13.00
N CYS A 760 26.20 -20.17 12.76
CA CYS A 760 26.93 -19.99 11.50
C CYS A 760 28.06 -21.02 11.29
N LYS A 761 28.33 -21.88 12.28
CA LYS A 761 29.21 -23.05 12.15
C LYS A 761 28.51 -24.30 11.62
N SER A 762 27.19 -24.42 11.77
CA SER A 762 26.40 -25.58 11.33
C SER A 762 25.60 -25.33 10.06
N HIS A 763 25.22 -24.08 9.78
CA HIS A 763 24.49 -23.71 8.55
C HIS A 763 25.40 -22.94 7.58
N GLU A 764 25.70 -23.54 6.42
CA GLU A 764 26.56 -22.95 5.37
C GLU A 764 25.86 -21.89 4.48
N LYS A 765 24.55 -21.66 4.69
CA LYS A 765 23.73 -20.74 3.89
C LYS A 765 24.34 -19.31 3.93
N VAL A 766 24.90 -18.85 2.80
CA VAL A 766 25.58 -17.54 2.65
C VAL A 766 24.74 -16.35 3.14
N SER A 767 23.40 -16.43 3.02
CA SER A 767 22.45 -15.45 3.57
C SER A 767 22.53 -15.33 5.09
N MET A 768 22.64 -16.45 5.81
CA MET A 768 22.79 -16.51 7.27
C MET A 768 24.12 -15.86 7.68
N HIS A 769 25.22 -16.18 6.99
CA HIS A 769 26.54 -15.56 7.23
C HIS A 769 26.53 -14.05 7.00
N ALA A 770 25.95 -13.59 5.88
CA ALA A 770 25.83 -12.16 5.57
C ALA A 770 24.99 -11.41 6.62
N MET A 771 23.94 -12.05 7.14
CA MET A 771 23.12 -11.52 8.22
C MET A 771 23.84 -11.51 9.56
N ALA A 772 24.60 -12.56 9.90
CA ALA A 772 25.39 -12.64 11.12
C ALA A 772 26.43 -11.51 11.21
N VAL A 773 27.13 -11.22 10.11
CA VAL A 773 28.07 -10.09 10.01
C VAL A 773 27.32 -8.75 10.14
N LYS A 774 26.24 -8.56 9.37
CA LYS A 774 25.43 -7.32 9.33
C LYS A 774 24.81 -6.98 10.69
N HIS A 775 24.21 -7.95 11.37
CA HIS A 775 23.49 -7.74 12.62
C HIS A 775 24.41 -7.85 13.84
N GLY A 776 25.48 -8.66 13.76
CA GLY A 776 26.53 -8.66 14.78
C GLY A 776 27.24 -7.33 14.93
N GLY A 777 27.56 -6.62 13.84
CA GLY A 777 28.06 -5.24 13.92
C GLY A 777 27.09 -4.31 14.67
N LYS A 778 25.78 -4.37 14.34
CA LYS A 778 24.73 -3.58 15.01
C LYS A 778 24.53 -3.95 16.49
N PHE A 779 24.66 -5.22 16.85
CA PHE A 779 24.59 -5.67 18.24
C PHE A 779 25.75 -5.09 19.04
N ILE A 780 26.98 -5.16 18.51
CA ILE A 780 28.16 -4.54 19.13
C ILE A 780 28.00 -3.01 19.24
N ASP A 781 27.58 -2.31 18.18
CA ASP A 781 27.28 -0.87 18.22
C ASP A 781 26.16 -0.50 19.22
N THR A 782 25.35 -1.46 19.64
CA THR A 782 24.30 -1.28 20.65
C THR A 782 24.83 -1.58 22.05
N PHE A 783 25.57 -2.68 22.23
CA PHE A 783 26.27 -3.01 23.46
C PHE A 783 27.27 -1.92 23.88
N LEU A 784 27.96 -1.27 22.93
CA LEU A 784 28.88 -0.18 23.21
C LEU A 784 28.23 1.03 23.93
N LYS A 785 26.90 1.20 23.81
CA LYS A 785 26.14 2.22 24.54
C LYS A 785 25.97 1.91 26.03
N ALA A 786 26.27 0.68 26.46
CA ALA A 786 26.26 0.27 27.85
C ALA A 786 27.56 0.62 28.60
N PHE A 787 28.67 0.93 27.92
CA PHE A 787 29.98 1.06 28.58
C PHE A 787 29.98 2.08 29.73
N ASN A 788 29.38 3.26 29.53
CA ASN A 788 29.27 4.28 30.58
C ASN A 788 28.43 3.85 31.81
N PHE A 789 27.69 2.73 31.73
CA PHE A 789 27.02 2.08 32.86
C PHE A 789 27.89 0.95 33.43
N LEU A 790 28.50 0.11 32.57
CA LEU A 790 29.39 -0.97 33.01
C LEU A 790 30.61 -0.44 33.78
N GLU A 791 31.20 0.68 33.33
CA GLU A 791 32.35 1.33 33.97
C GLU A 791 32.03 1.83 35.39
N ARG A 792 30.88 2.48 35.59
CA ARG A 792 30.43 2.97 36.91
C ARG A 792 30.13 1.86 37.92
N HIS A 793 29.87 0.65 37.44
CA HIS A 793 29.52 -0.50 38.27
C HIS A 793 30.59 -1.60 38.23
N PHE A 794 31.76 -1.32 37.66
CA PHE A 794 32.82 -2.32 37.46
C PHE A 794 33.39 -2.82 38.80
N GLU A 795 33.68 -1.91 39.74
CA GLU A 795 34.23 -2.26 41.06
C GLU A 795 33.32 -3.18 41.88
N GLN A 796 32.00 -3.09 41.68
CA GLN A 796 30.99 -3.83 42.46
C GLN A 796 30.54 -5.15 41.80
N HIS A 797 30.74 -5.29 40.48
CA HIS A 797 30.26 -6.45 39.70
C HIS A 797 31.30 -6.95 38.69
N ASN A 798 32.59 -6.83 39.00
CA ASN A 798 33.74 -7.16 38.14
C ASN A 798 33.61 -8.56 37.50
N ASP A 799 33.37 -9.60 38.30
CA ASP A 799 33.23 -10.99 37.83
C ASP A 799 32.17 -11.13 36.75
N THR A 800 30.98 -10.55 36.98
CA THR A 800 29.83 -10.60 36.06
C THR A 800 30.15 -9.86 34.75
N ILE A 801 30.76 -8.68 34.84
CA ILE A 801 31.10 -7.85 33.68
C ILE A 801 32.22 -8.49 32.86
N VAL A 802 33.30 -8.96 33.51
CA VAL A 802 34.42 -9.66 32.86
C VAL A 802 33.95 -10.99 32.23
N LYS A 803 33.08 -11.76 32.90
CA LYS A 803 32.44 -12.96 32.34
C LYS A 803 31.62 -12.65 31.10
N MET A 804 30.80 -11.60 31.13
CA MET A 804 29.99 -11.14 30.00
C MET A 804 30.86 -10.70 28.81
N LEU A 805 31.93 -9.93 29.05
CA LEU A 805 32.88 -9.53 28.01
C LEU A 805 33.61 -10.75 27.40
N LYS A 806 33.98 -11.74 28.22
CA LYS A 806 34.57 -13.02 27.76
C LYS A 806 33.59 -13.84 26.90
N GLN A 807 32.29 -13.81 27.20
CA GLN A 807 31.27 -14.44 26.34
C GLN A 807 31.12 -13.70 25.02
N LEU A 808 30.95 -12.38 25.04
CA LEU A 808 30.78 -11.55 23.84
C LEU A 808 31.95 -11.69 22.85
N GLN A 809 33.17 -11.84 23.39
CA GLN A 809 34.38 -12.12 22.59
C GLN A 809 34.31 -13.43 21.80
N LYS A 810 33.56 -14.45 22.25
CA LYS A 810 33.35 -15.69 21.48
C LYS A 810 32.54 -15.42 20.21
N GLY A 811 31.48 -14.61 20.31
CA GLY A 811 30.66 -14.19 19.17
C GLY A 811 31.45 -13.36 18.16
N THR A 812 32.21 -12.35 18.61
CA THR A 812 33.01 -11.50 17.70
C THR A 812 34.11 -12.28 16.99
N ARG A 813 34.77 -13.26 17.65
CA ARG A 813 35.74 -14.16 17.00
C ARG A 813 35.12 -14.98 15.87
N ILE A 814 33.88 -15.47 16.02
CA ILE A 814 33.18 -16.20 14.96
C ILE A 814 32.86 -15.27 13.78
N ILE A 815 32.38 -14.05 14.05
CA ILE A 815 32.16 -13.03 13.01
C ILE A 815 33.47 -12.68 12.29
N GLN A 816 34.60 -12.60 13.00
CA GLN A 816 35.91 -12.35 12.39
C GLN A 816 36.34 -13.50 11.45
N SER A 817 36.07 -14.76 11.82
CA SER A 817 36.31 -15.91 10.93
C SER A 817 35.41 -15.87 9.68
N ILE A 818 34.10 -15.62 9.83
CA ILE A 818 33.16 -15.42 8.70
C ILE A 818 33.64 -14.29 7.78
N CYS A 819 34.12 -13.17 8.34
CA CYS A 819 34.66 -12.05 7.58
C CYS A 819 35.94 -12.39 6.79
N SER A 820 36.79 -13.29 7.31
CA SER A 820 38.00 -13.77 6.62
C SER A 820 37.68 -14.79 5.53
N ASP A 821 36.84 -15.78 5.83
CA ASP A 821 36.33 -16.75 4.86
C ASP A 821 35.65 -16.05 3.66
N ALA A 822 34.76 -15.10 3.93
CA ALA A 822 34.02 -14.39 2.90
C ALA A 822 34.91 -13.56 1.97
N LYS A 823 36.00 -12.99 2.50
CA LYS A 823 37.01 -12.29 1.71
C LYS A 823 37.75 -13.26 0.79
N GLY A 824 38.22 -14.39 1.33
CA GLY A 824 38.98 -15.36 0.56
C GLY A 824 38.17 -16.03 -0.54
N ASN A 825 36.93 -16.42 -0.21
CA ASN A 825 36.00 -17.09 -1.13
C ASN A 825 35.22 -16.11 -2.04
N LYS A 826 35.71 -14.86 -2.21
CA LYS A 826 35.11 -13.77 -3.04
C LYS A 826 33.57 -13.60 -2.83
N ARG A 827 33.04 -13.86 -1.62
CA ARG A 827 31.59 -13.91 -1.30
C ARG A 827 30.96 -12.51 -1.17
N THR A 828 30.80 -11.81 -2.31
CA THR A 828 30.34 -10.41 -2.45
C THR A 828 29.22 -9.96 -1.49
N MET A 829 28.18 -10.78 -1.31
CA MET A 829 27.05 -10.52 -0.39
C MET A 829 27.53 -10.24 1.04
N ILE A 830 28.47 -11.05 1.54
CA ILE A 830 29.07 -10.91 2.88
C ILE A 830 30.15 -9.82 2.84
N THR A 831 31.02 -9.80 1.82
CA THR A 831 32.15 -8.86 1.71
C THR A 831 31.69 -7.40 1.82
N SER A 832 30.54 -7.05 1.21
CA SER A 832 29.91 -5.72 1.31
C SER A 832 29.40 -5.34 2.72
N LYS A 833 29.49 -6.24 3.71
CA LYS A 833 29.10 -6.05 5.12
C LYS A 833 30.28 -6.12 6.09
N VAL A 834 31.46 -6.58 5.64
CA VAL A 834 32.67 -6.70 6.46
C VAL A 834 33.20 -5.35 6.96
N PRO A 835 33.30 -4.26 6.15
CA PRO A 835 33.86 -2.99 6.63
C PRO A 835 33.16 -2.35 7.85
N PRO A 836 31.82 -2.21 7.89
CA PRO A 836 31.16 -1.68 9.10
C PRO A 836 31.28 -2.64 10.29
N ALA A 837 31.14 -3.95 10.09
CA ALA A 837 31.25 -4.92 11.18
C ALA A 837 32.66 -4.95 11.79
N LYS A 838 33.72 -4.85 10.98
CA LYS A 838 35.12 -4.74 11.44
C LYS A 838 35.29 -3.50 12.32
N ARG A 839 34.80 -2.34 11.88
CA ARG A 839 34.83 -1.08 12.65
C ARG A 839 34.12 -1.20 14.01
N SER A 840 32.93 -1.80 14.07
CA SER A 840 32.20 -2.03 15.33
C SER A 840 33.01 -2.90 16.30
N MET A 841 33.60 -3.99 15.78
CA MET A 841 34.44 -4.88 16.59
C MET A 841 35.72 -4.19 17.07
N GLU A 842 36.40 -3.41 16.24
CA GLU A 842 37.62 -2.65 16.62
C GLU A 842 37.33 -1.64 17.75
N ARG A 843 36.21 -0.92 17.67
CA ARG A 843 35.77 -0.02 18.75
C ARG A 843 35.50 -0.76 20.05
N PHE A 844 34.94 -1.97 19.99
CA PHE A 844 34.76 -2.83 21.15
C PHE A 844 36.09 -3.32 21.74
N LEU A 845 37.04 -3.77 20.92
CA LEU A 845 38.38 -4.15 21.40
C LEU A 845 39.07 -2.96 22.11
N PHE A 846 38.92 -1.75 21.59
CA PHE A 846 39.50 -0.54 22.19
C PHE A 846 38.82 -0.18 23.53
N GLN A 847 37.48 -0.11 23.58
CA GLN A 847 36.79 0.25 24.84
C GLN A 847 36.93 -0.82 25.93
N VAL A 848 37.04 -2.11 25.58
CA VAL A 848 37.36 -3.15 26.58
C VAL A 848 38.75 -2.96 27.17
N LYS A 849 39.77 -2.64 26.35
CA LYS A 849 41.12 -2.34 26.84
C LYS A 849 41.13 -1.11 27.75
N ALA A 850 40.44 -0.03 27.35
CA ALA A 850 40.33 1.18 28.16
C ALA A 850 39.71 0.91 29.54
N LEU A 851 38.59 0.17 29.59
CA LEU A 851 37.89 -0.20 30.84
C LEU A 851 38.77 -1.05 31.78
N LEU A 852 39.52 -2.01 31.25
CA LEU A 852 40.39 -2.87 32.06
C LEU A 852 41.60 -2.11 32.63
N HIS A 853 42.10 -1.11 31.90
CA HIS A 853 43.18 -0.25 32.34
C HIS A 853 42.70 0.81 33.35
N SER A 854 41.50 1.40 33.17
CA SER A 854 40.93 2.36 34.14
C SER A 854 40.55 1.69 35.46
N CYS A 855 40.14 0.42 35.44
CA CYS A 855 39.78 -0.34 36.65
C CYS A 855 40.88 -1.32 37.15
N SER A 856 42.14 -1.16 36.72
CA SER A 856 43.30 -1.96 37.16
C SER A 856 43.18 -3.50 37.02
N ALA A 857 42.31 -3.99 36.12
CA ALA A 857 41.89 -5.39 36.02
C ALA A 857 42.63 -6.20 34.91
N GLU A 858 43.78 -5.71 34.44
CA GLU A 858 44.47 -6.26 33.25
C GLU A 858 44.80 -7.77 33.34
N LYS A 859 45.08 -8.29 34.54
CA LYS A 859 45.45 -9.69 34.77
C LYS A 859 44.32 -10.69 34.49
N GLU A 860 43.07 -10.26 34.45
CA GLU A 860 41.92 -11.16 34.31
C GLU A 860 41.46 -11.41 32.87
N PHE A 861 41.92 -10.61 31.89
CA PHE A 861 41.37 -10.61 30.54
C PHE A 861 42.44 -10.48 29.45
N GLN A 862 42.97 -11.61 28.99
CA GLN A 862 43.97 -11.65 27.92
C GLN A 862 43.33 -11.60 26.52
N MET A 863 43.63 -10.56 25.74
CA MET A 863 43.07 -10.32 24.41
C MET A 863 44.16 -10.27 23.33
N GLY A 864 44.69 -11.44 22.97
CA GLY A 864 45.71 -11.59 21.93
C GLY A 864 45.19 -11.38 20.50
N ASN A 865 46.11 -11.03 19.59
CA ASN A 865 45.83 -10.85 18.17
C ASN A 865 45.34 -12.16 17.51
N LEU A 866 44.33 -12.08 16.64
CA LEU A 866 43.84 -13.24 15.89
C LEU A 866 44.80 -13.62 14.76
N LYS A 867 45.16 -14.91 14.70
CA LYS A 867 45.63 -15.54 13.46
C LYS A 867 44.45 -15.74 12.52
N HIS A 868 44.66 -15.60 11.21
CA HIS A 868 43.64 -15.90 10.20
C HIS A 868 43.21 -17.37 10.30
N LYS A 869 41.89 -17.63 10.36
CA LYS A 869 41.31 -18.97 10.48
C LYS A 869 39.99 -19.11 9.72
N ASP A 870 39.80 -20.27 9.10
CA ASP A 870 38.51 -20.67 8.50
C ASP A 870 37.46 -21.02 9.58
N LEU A 871 36.26 -21.41 9.15
CA LEU A 871 35.14 -21.71 10.04
C LEU A 871 35.33 -23.03 10.83
N GLN A 872 36.14 -23.93 10.29
CA GLN A 872 36.51 -25.23 10.85
C GLN A 872 37.66 -25.10 11.88
N GLY A 873 38.44 -24.02 11.81
CA GLY A 873 39.48 -23.65 12.75
C GLY A 873 40.92 -23.83 12.26
N HIS A 874 41.15 -24.21 11.00
CA HIS A 874 42.48 -24.29 10.40
C HIS A 874 43.09 -22.89 10.25
N VAL A 875 44.42 -22.79 10.26
CA VAL A 875 45.12 -21.51 10.04
C VAL A 875 45.24 -21.24 8.55
N VAL A 876 44.61 -20.17 8.07
CA VAL A 876 44.70 -19.73 6.67
C VAL A 876 45.86 -18.75 6.55
N SER A 877 46.74 -18.92 5.57
CA SER A 877 47.84 -17.98 5.34
C SER A 877 47.29 -16.63 4.84
N SER A 878 47.75 -15.54 5.46
CA SER A 878 47.46 -14.17 5.01
C SER A 878 48.16 -13.77 3.70
N GLN A 879 48.97 -14.66 3.12
CA GLN A 879 49.71 -14.47 1.86
C GLN A 879 49.26 -15.41 0.73
N ALA A 880 48.23 -16.25 0.94
CA ALA A 880 47.74 -17.19 -0.07
C ALA A 880 46.81 -16.56 -1.14
N TYR A 881 47.21 -15.40 -1.67
CA TYR A 881 46.59 -14.75 -2.84
C TYR A 881 47.68 -14.21 -3.76
N GLY A 882 48.14 -15.09 -4.65
CA GLY A 882 49.02 -14.75 -5.76
C GLY A 882 48.54 -15.43 -7.04
N ASN A 883 48.45 -14.63 -8.11
CA ASN A 883 48.23 -14.99 -9.51
C ASN A 883 46.81 -15.45 -9.89
N VAL A 884 46.52 -15.31 -11.20
CA VAL A 884 45.31 -15.70 -11.95
C VAL A 884 44.06 -14.83 -11.62
N ASP A 885 43.77 -13.75 -12.35
CA ASP A 885 44.47 -13.12 -13.48
C ASP A 885 44.39 -11.59 -13.35
N GLU A 886 45.47 -10.88 -13.63
CA GLU A 886 45.50 -9.43 -13.88
C GLU A 886 46.28 -9.19 -15.19
N GLU A 887 45.60 -9.38 -16.33
CA GLU A 887 46.04 -8.93 -17.65
C GLU A 887 44.99 -7.96 -18.20
N ASP A 888 45.09 -6.69 -17.80
CA ASP A 888 44.97 -5.52 -18.69
C ASP A 888 45.39 -4.24 -17.93
N GLU A 889 46.15 -3.37 -18.63
CA GLU A 889 46.58 -2.03 -18.19
C GLU A 889 47.52 -1.91 -16.96
N GLU A 890 48.76 -2.40 -17.09
CA GLU A 890 49.90 -1.60 -16.56
C GLU A 890 50.05 -0.32 -17.42
N GLN A 891 50.12 0.87 -16.80
CA GLN A 891 51.33 1.72 -16.63
C GLN A 891 52.02 2.18 -17.95
N THR A 892 52.67 3.34 -18.06
CA THR A 892 53.24 4.28 -17.06
C THR A 892 53.01 5.75 -17.47
N GLU A 893 53.01 6.66 -16.49
CA GLU A 893 53.95 7.78 -16.57
C GLU A 893 55.01 7.55 -15.49
N VAL A 894 56.22 7.28 -15.95
CA VAL A 894 57.46 7.42 -15.18
C VAL A 894 58.27 8.42 -15.99
N ASP A 895 58.74 9.47 -15.34
CA ASP A 895 59.90 10.20 -15.81
C ASP A 895 61.02 10.05 -14.78
N SER A 896 62.25 10.07 -15.25
CA SER A 896 63.44 9.62 -14.54
C SER A 896 64.59 10.56 -14.82
N ASP A 897 65.53 10.71 -13.89
CA ASP A 897 66.85 11.21 -14.27
C ASP A 897 67.99 10.57 -13.48
N LEU A 898 68.67 9.63 -14.15
CA LEU A 898 70.01 9.13 -13.86
C LEU A 898 70.63 8.74 -15.22
N PRO A 899 71.56 9.54 -15.78
CA PRO A 899 72.25 9.18 -17.01
C PRO A 899 73.40 8.19 -16.75
N ALA A 900 73.78 7.45 -17.79
CA ALA A 900 74.97 6.60 -17.83
C ALA A 900 75.96 7.08 -18.90
N ASP A 901 77.20 6.58 -18.85
CA ASP A 901 78.37 7.14 -19.55
C ASP A 901 78.37 7.04 -21.08
N GLU A 902 79.07 7.99 -21.74
CA GLU A 902 80.14 7.65 -22.71
C GLU A 902 81.13 8.82 -22.97
N HIS A 903 82.43 8.52 -22.88
CA HIS A 903 83.64 9.17 -23.45
C HIS A 903 83.77 10.72 -23.67
N ASP A 904 84.80 11.32 -23.04
CA ASP A 904 86.02 11.81 -23.74
C ASP A 904 87.25 11.92 -22.77
N ASN A 905 88.41 12.36 -23.27
CA ASN A 905 89.76 12.28 -22.68
C ASN A 905 90.13 13.39 -21.65
N GLY A 906 91.09 13.12 -20.74
CA GLY A 906 92.02 14.15 -20.25
C GLY A 906 92.67 14.00 -18.86
N ASN A 907 93.93 13.52 -18.80
CA ASN A 907 94.99 13.70 -17.77
C ASN A 907 94.71 14.40 -16.41
N ALA A 908 95.16 13.78 -15.29
CA ALA A 908 96.29 14.23 -14.42
C ALA A 908 96.14 13.95 -12.89
N MET A 909 97.13 13.22 -12.34
CA MET A 909 97.83 13.37 -11.02
C MET A 909 97.09 13.49 -9.66
N GLU A 910 97.56 12.66 -8.69
CA GLU A 910 97.90 12.98 -7.27
C GLU A 910 96.79 13.41 -6.28
N GLU A 911 96.80 13.09 -4.96
CA GLU A 911 97.56 12.09 -4.17
C GLU A 911 96.75 11.70 -2.87
N ASP A 912 97.40 11.04 -1.90
CA ASP A 912 96.87 10.27 -0.76
C ASP A 912 96.22 11.02 0.45
N ALA A 913 95.70 10.19 1.38
CA ALA A 913 95.51 10.41 2.83
C ALA A 913 94.28 11.22 3.35
N VAL A 914 93.83 11.11 4.62
CA VAL A 914 93.58 10.02 5.63
C VAL A 914 93.26 10.70 6.98
N GLU A 915 92.53 10.04 7.90
CA GLU A 915 92.12 10.53 9.24
C GLU A 915 91.12 11.72 9.24
N GLY A 916 90.37 12.03 10.32
CA GLY A 916 90.37 11.46 11.68
C GLY A 916 89.11 11.82 12.51
N SER A 917 89.06 11.36 13.76
CA SER A 917 87.90 11.34 14.67
C SER A 917 87.65 12.61 15.51
N ASN A 918 86.42 12.71 16.07
CA ASN A 918 85.94 13.67 17.10
C ASN A 918 85.68 15.11 16.56
N GLU A 919 84.85 15.99 17.16
CA GLU A 919 84.33 16.10 18.54
C GLU A 919 82.83 16.51 18.63
N THR A 920 82.24 16.37 19.83
CA THR A 920 81.03 17.07 20.33
C THR A 920 81.44 18.39 21.04
N PRO A 921 80.59 19.24 21.68
CA PRO A 921 79.12 19.21 21.88
C PRO A 921 78.40 20.59 21.70
N MET A 922 77.07 20.63 21.97
CA MET A 922 76.29 21.81 22.47
C MET A 922 76.24 23.08 21.56
N GLU A 923 75.39 24.09 21.76
CA GLU A 923 74.32 24.41 22.74
C GLU A 923 73.27 25.34 22.06
N GLU A 924 72.00 25.27 22.50
CA GLU A 924 70.97 26.36 22.45
C GLU A 924 70.61 27.00 21.06
N GLU A 925 69.53 27.80 20.87
CA GLU A 925 68.54 28.40 21.77
C GLU A 925 67.09 28.38 21.13
N GLU A 926 66.11 29.02 21.76
CA GLU A 926 64.65 28.87 21.57
C GLU A 926 63.99 29.60 20.37
N GLU A 927 62.96 29.00 19.76
CA GLU A 927 61.55 29.50 19.74
C GLU A 927 60.53 28.39 19.35
#